data_AF-A0A558RCD6-F1
#
_entry.id   AF-A0A558RCD6-F1
#
_cell.length_a   1.000
_cell.length_b   1.000
_cell.length_c   1.000
_cell.angle_alpha   90.00
_cell.angle_beta   90.00
_cell.angle_gamma   90.00
#
_symmetry.space_group_name_H-M   'P 1'
#
loop_
_entity.id
_entity.type
_entity.pdbx_description
1 polymer ?
#
loop_
_entity_poly.entity_id
_entity_poly.type
_entity_poly.pdbx_seq_one_letter_code
_entity_poly.pdbx_strand_id
1 'polypeptide(L)'
;MFDPWGIVVKKSKQARRVTLALLLTSALVGMAGTAQAKPVKSILAGVSTAPTEIDPLYRNINPFYRNIGAFWGTVNPFYRNIGAFWGDIDPFYRNIGAFWGDLNPLYRNIGAFNGQIVPDYRNIGAFWDEAGGLWTGIDSTWAAAGTFAANPTAYSSLAAQLNALSAKSETYWGASVTSQTGKSFAEGFANPLFAKYGINPNDPASLEKLPANERSHFFMDWYDGLMDFSGTDHADHWMKTVNWTPLLTQTQGAGKGVVIGLVDFHVAGDADLQSKTIYNGGNATYSNGHGAAVGSLIAAAHDGKGVMGIAPNATIAAYNPFDATGTADWPDIKAGIKAVGSRASVVNLSLGVPGSVLDAGWRGVFTDPGVKPLNSSTVYVIAAGNDGITQTQNVEFKDAFSTAFIVVGSVDPTGAISDFSNRPGKACLTDGGKCGDDTKLNGSGLLRNHFIVAPGELILVSDDKGGTTRLSGTSFAAPLVSGAIALLHDRWPWLKAQPMATAAIILNSAKDLGAPGTDDVYGVGLLDVEASQAPLNFATLKYYFVDGTTTKSVDVKTVRSTVNGTTTSTAINLSSGYLTVFEDLGGGVKRDYLIPLSSRLVGTQVNGEYFQGYVANRLVDWATSAPAAKLGFTQAPRLGFMGAPGYSWQVSMSSRLANTYAVRSGGARPKINSAMQFTSPQGGLSLTLGNGDGSIEVGRQAGFGLLSDYDPRSGGVNPLLGFASGGAHASAQIALAPDLKLSLGLTDRVGSRRADMNMLARGLDHSLATGLRPYRAEAQSMKFDYRVDRRLGVSAAVTQLAERNSLLGLRSIEADDFGNGTATRSITLAAHYALDHGLSFSASATGSQSRSRDQAALRIGSGGLIGSAFQVGVAKTSILADQDRLRLSVAQPLKIETGSIDFKSVAVVDRETGEIGVVTQKIGLAGAQRRFVAEAIYATPIFAGAAEISAFGRGELTGHEDAEADLPSYMLGARARLSF
;
A
#
# COMPACT_ATOMS: atom_id res chain seq x y z
N MET A 1 -77.41 4.45 -23.09
CA MET A 1 -77.78 4.93 -24.44
C MET A 1 -77.46 6.42 -24.49
N PHE A 2 -77.12 6.94 -25.67
CA PHE A 2 -76.52 8.26 -25.90
C PHE A 2 -75.05 8.41 -25.46
N ASP A 3 -74.40 9.42 -26.03
CA ASP A 3 -73.13 9.28 -26.77
C ASP A 3 -72.16 10.45 -26.47
N PRO A 4 -70.84 10.31 -26.63
CA PRO A 4 -69.86 11.32 -26.23
C PRO A 4 -69.54 12.36 -27.32
N TRP A 5 -68.57 13.23 -27.03
CA TRP A 5 -67.99 14.30 -27.87
C TRP A 5 -68.79 15.61 -28.00
N GLY A 6 -68.34 16.63 -27.27
CA GLY A 6 -68.98 17.97 -27.32
C GLY A 6 -68.19 19.14 -26.70
N ILE A 7 -66.90 19.02 -26.39
CA ILE A 7 -66.10 20.15 -25.84
C ILE A 7 -64.82 20.38 -26.67
N VAL A 8 -64.72 21.59 -27.22
CA VAL A 8 -63.61 22.05 -28.06
C VAL A 8 -62.36 22.30 -27.23
N VAL A 9 -61.26 21.58 -27.54
CA VAL A 9 -59.95 21.83 -26.94
C VAL A 9 -59.35 23.12 -27.51
N LYS A 10 -59.60 24.26 -26.85
CA LYS A 10 -58.76 25.45 -27.00
C LYS A 10 -57.33 25.09 -26.58
N LYS A 11 -56.40 25.03 -27.55
CA LYS A 11 -54.97 24.76 -27.33
C LYS A 11 -54.38 25.71 -26.28
N SER A 12 -54.30 25.28 -25.03
CA SER A 12 -53.86 26.15 -23.93
C SER A 12 -52.35 26.37 -23.95
N LYS A 13 -51.90 27.53 -23.46
CA LYS A 13 -50.47 27.85 -23.34
C LYS A 13 -49.71 26.92 -22.36
N GLN A 14 -50.41 26.07 -21.60
CA GLN A 14 -49.80 25.19 -20.59
C GLN A 14 -49.03 24.02 -21.20
N ALA A 15 -49.51 23.40 -22.29
CA ALA A 15 -48.83 22.26 -22.90
C ALA A 15 -47.41 22.61 -23.36
N ARG A 16 -47.24 23.76 -24.03
CA ARG A 16 -45.92 24.28 -24.44
C ARG A 16 -44.99 24.59 -23.25
N ARG A 17 -45.53 25.00 -22.09
CA ARG A 17 -44.73 25.29 -20.88
C ARG A 17 -44.08 24.02 -20.30
N VAL A 18 -44.76 22.87 -20.36
CA VAL A 18 -44.19 21.58 -19.90
C VAL A 18 -43.09 21.09 -20.84
N THR A 19 -43.32 21.13 -22.16
CA THR A 19 -42.33 20.69 -23.16
C THR A 19 -41.05 21.54 -23.14
N LEU A 20 -41.16 22.86 -22.97
CA LEU A 20 -39.99 23.74 -22.97
C LEU A 20 -39.09 23.55 -21.74
N ALA A 21 -39.68 23.25 -20.57
CA ALA A 21 -38.92 22.93 -19.36
C ALA A 21 -38.10 21.63 -19.49
N LEU A 22 -38.63 20.63 -20.21
CA LEU A 22 -37.92 19.37 -20.51
C LEU A 22 -36.77 19.55 -21.51
N LEU A 23 -36.91 20.46 -22.49
CA LEU A 23 -35.87 20.74 -23.48
C LEU A 23 -34.66 21.49 -22.89
N LEU A 24 -34.87 22.35 -21.90
CA LEU A 24 -33.78 23.03 -21.19
C LEU A 24 -32.90 22.05 -20.39
N THR A 25 -33.46 20.96 -19.86
CA THR A 25 -32.68 19.92 -19.17
C THR A 25 -31.84 19.05 -20.11
N SER A 26 -32.21 18.88 -21.38
CA SER A 26 -31.42 18.04 -22.31
C SER A 26 -30.24 18.78 -22.97
N ALA A 27 -30.30 20.11 -23.09
CA ALA A 27 -29.25 20.89 -23.75
C ALA A 27 -27.90 20.92 -22.98
N LEU A 28 -27.91 20.70 -21.67
CA LEU A 28 -26.72 20.73 -20.80
C LEU A 28 -25.89 19.43 -20.79
N VAL A 29 -26.36 18.37 -21.46
CA VAL A 29 -25.74 17.02 -21.41
C VAL A 29 -24.92 16.69 -22.68
N GLY A 30 -25.03 17.52 -23.73
CA GLY A 30 -24.54 17.20 -25.08
C GLY A 30 -23.05 17.45 -25.39
N MET A 31 -22.18 17.66 -24.39
CA MET A 31 -20.78 18.09 -24.61
C MET A 31 -19.72 17.25 -23.87
N ALA A 32 -19.82 15.92 -23.92
CA ALA A 32 -18.70 15.01 -23.65
C ALA A 32 -18.88 13.62 -24.29
N GLY A 33 -17.83 13.10 -24.95
CA GLY A 33 -17.63 11.66 -25.16
C GLY A 33 -17.95 11.08 -26.55
N THR A 34 -16.91 10.82 -27.35
CA THR A 34 -16.96 9.87 -28.49
C THR A 34 -15.62 9.12 -28.64
N ALA A 35 -15.61 7.82 -28.33
CA ALA A 35 -14.55 6.87 -28.71
C ALA A 35 -15.14 5.45 -28.75
N GLN A 36 -14.63 4.58 -29.64
CA GLN A 36 -15.14 3.22 -29.85
C GLN A 36 -14.07 2.15 -29.57
N ALA A 37 -14.50 0.94 -29.24
CA ALA A 37 -13.67 -0.27 -29.14
C ALA A 37 -14.29 -1.43 -29.95
N LYS A 38 -13.48 -2.45 -30.31
CA LYS A 38 -13.90 -3.65 -31.06
C LYS A 38 -13.36 -4.95 -30.42
N PRO A 39 -14.02 -6.12 -30.61
CA PRO A 39 -13.75 -7.35 -29.85
C PRO A 39 -12.90 -8.42 -30.60
N VAL A 40 -12.53 -9.48 -29.88
CA VAL A 40 -11.72 -10.64 -30.32
C VAL A 40 -12.44 -11.98 -29.98
N LYS A 41 -12.01 -13.13 -30.54
CA LYS A 41 -12.58 -14.49 -30.36
C LYS A 41 -11.55 -15.55 -29.89
N SER A 42 -12.02 -16.72 -29.45
CA SER A 42 -11.28 -17.84 -28.82
C SER A 42 -11.50 -19.21 -29.53
N ILE A 43 -10.95 -20.34 -29.01
CA ILE A 43 -11.51 -21.74 -28.96
C ILE A 43 -10.58 -22.77 -28.23
N LEU A 44 -11.05 -24.03 -27.99
CA LEU A 44 -10.63 -25.09 -27.03
C LEU A 44 -10.31 -26.47 -27.71
N ALA A 45 -9.86 -27.59 -27.08
CA ALA A 45 -8.96 -27.95 -25.94
C ALA A 45 -8.84 -29.51 -25.77
N GLY A 46 -7.85 -30.04 -25.02
CA GLY A 46 -7.71 -31.48 -24.59
C GLY A 46 -6.30 -31.79 -23.99
N VAL A 47 -5.97 -32.76 -23.09
CA VAL A 47 -6.59 -33.96 -22.43
C VAL A 47 -6.23 -35.35 -23.05
N SER A 48 -5.90 -36.46 -22.32
CA SER A 48 -5.09 -36.76 -21.09
C SER A 48 -5.06 -38.30 -20.81
N THR A 49 -4.01 -38.90 -20.17
CA THR A 49 -4.01 -39.99 -19.11
C THR A 49 -2.60 -40.60 -18.82
N ALA A 50 -2.42 -41.37 -17.73
CA ALA A 50 -1.15 -42.01 -17.22
C ALA A 50 -1.37 -43.51 -16.85
N PRO A 51 -0.36 -44.36 -16.44
CA PRO A 51 0.31 -44.32 -15.10
C PRO A 51 1.74 -44.99 -14.99
N THR A 52 2.19 -45.34 -13.76
CA THR A 52 3.20 -46.35 -13.29
C THR A 52 4.60 -46.46 -13.97
N GLU A 53 5.75 -46.10 -13.36
CA GLU A 53 6.55 -46.82 -12.30
C GLU A 53 7.42 -48.01 -12.83
N ILE A 54 8.67 -48.33 -12.40
CA ILE A 54 9.60 -47.75 -11.39
C ILE A 54 11.12 -48.08 -11.66
N ASP A 55 12.01 -47.85 -10.68
CA ASP A 55 13.50 -47.94 -10.50
C ASP A 55 14.29 -49.25 -10.85
N PRO A 56 15.66 -49.33 -10.76
CA PRO A 56 16.66 -48.30 -10.35
C PRO A 56 17.95 -48.20 -11.22
N LEU A 57 18.09 -47.22 -12.12
CA LEU A 57 19.40 -46.92 -12.77
C LEU A 57 19.42 -45.57 -13.55
N TYR A 58 20.64 -45.17 -13.98
CA TYR A 58 21.04 -44.08 -14.91
C TYR A 58 19.99 -43.06 -15.38
N ARG A 59 20.30 -41.76 -15.18
CA ARG A 59 19.59 -40.63 -15.79
C ARG A 59 20.56 -39.58 -16.31
N ASN A 60 20.34 -39.11 -17.54
CA ASN A 60 21.00 -37.90 -18.05
C ASN A 60 20.49 -36.68 -17.29
N ILE A 61 21.40 -35.76 -16.93
CA ILE A 61 21.04 -34.36 -16.70
C ILE A 61 20.65 -33.81 -18.06
N ASN A 62 19.34 -33.61 -18.29
CA ASN A 62 18.81 -32.94 -19.47
C ASN A 62 17.91 -31.78 -18.99
N PRO A 63 18.23 -30.52 -19.32
CA PRO A 63 17.53 -29.36 -18.78
C PRO A 63 16.14 -29.13 -19.40
N PHE A 64 15.78 -29.85 -20.48
CA PHE A 64 14.58 -29.57 -21.29
C PHE A 64 13.71 -30.83 -21.59
N TYR A 65 13.65 -31.77 -20.62
CA TYR A 65 12.78 -32.97 -20.54
C TYR A 65 13.11 -34.16 -21.49
N ARG A 66 12.88 -35.44 -21.17
CA ARG A 66 12.05 -36.16 -20.14
C ARG A 66 12.87 -37.34 -19.55
N ASN A 67 12.50 -38.10 -18.50
CA ASN A 67 11.21 -38.78 -18.29
C ASN A 67 11.06 -39.35 -16.84
N ILE A 68 10.10 -38.88 -16.04
CA ILE A 68 9.55 -39.57 -14.85
C ILE A 68 8.02 -39.48 -14.93
N GLY A 69 7.32 -40.55 -14.56
CA GLY A 69 5.87 -40.58 -14.38
C GLY A 69 5.47 -41.70 -13.42
N ALA A 70 4.32 -41.64 -12.74
CA ALA A 70 3.27 -40.61 -12.77
C ALA A 70 2.70 -40.39 -11.35
N PHE A 71 2.09 -39.26 -11.01
CA PHE A 71 0.67 -39.00 -11.30
C PHE A 71 0.38 -37.50 -11.50
N TRP A 72 -0.22 -37.14 -12.65
CA TRP A 72 -0.94 -35.88 -12.93
C TRP A 72 -0.26 -34.54 -12.60
N GLY A 73 0.73 -34.17 -13.42
CA GLY A 73 1.21 -32.79 -13.56
C GLY A 73 2.20 -32.70 -14.71
N THR A 74 2.24 -31.59 -15.45
CA THR A 74 3.32 -31.30 -16.41
C THR A 74 3.61 -29.82 -16.37
N VAL A 75 4.85 -29.47 -16.05
CA VAL A 75 5.35 -28.09 -16.01
C VAL A 75 6.30 -27.91 -17.18
N ASN A 76 6.12 -26.82 -17.93
CA ASN A 76 7.05 -26.35 -18.95
C ASN A 76 7.12 -24.82 -18.76
N PRO A 77 8.32 -24.22 -18.63
CA PRO A 77 8.43 -22.82 -18.23
C PRO A 77 7.92 -21.80 -19.26
N PHE A 78 7.80 -22.13 -20.56
CA PHE A 78 7.70 -21.08 -21.60
C PHE A 78 6.51 -21.05 -22.57
N TYR A 79 5.56 -22.01 -22.62
CA TYR A 79 4.34 -21.75 -23.43
C TYR A 79 3.00 -22.44 -23.02
N ARG A 80 1.97 -21.57 -22.99
CA ARG A 80 0.49 -21.79 -23.03
C ARG A 80 -0.25 -22.21 -21.75
N ASN A 81 -1.01 -21.23 -21.22
CA ASN A 81 -2.27 -21.32 -20.47
C ASN A 81 -2.38 -22.33 -19.31
N ILE A 82 -2.16 -21.83 -18.08
CA ILE A 82 -2.74 -22.43 -16.86
C ILE A 82 -3.85 -21.52 -16.35
N GLY A 83 -5.03 -22.09 -16.07
CA GLY A 83 -6.16 -21.39 -15.48
C GLY A 83 -6.73 -22.15 -14.28
N ALA A 84 -6.46 -21.62 -13.07
CA ALA A 84 -7.13 -21.80 -11.79
C ALA A 84 -7.53 -23.22 -11.28
N PHE A 85 -7.06 -23.53 -10.05
CA PHE A 85 -7.69 -24.31 -8.95
C PHE A 85 -6.56 -24.86 -8.05
N TRP A 86 -6.41 -24.61 -6.74
CA TRP A 86 -6.88 -23.58 -5.78
C TRP A 86 -5.71 -23.40 -4.77
N GLY A 87 -5.53 -22.33 -4.01
CA GLY A 87 -6.20 -21.02 -3.88
C GLY A 87 -5.24 -20.09 -3.10
N ASP A 88 -5.51 -18.82 -2.83
CA ASP A 88 -6.70 -18.01 -3.12
C ASP A 88 -6.39 -16.85 -4.09
N ILE A 89 -7.44 -16.21 -4.61
CA ILE A 89 -7.37 -14.99 -5.44
C ILE A 89 -8.37 -13.97 -4.88
N ASP A 90 -7.90 -12.76 -4.53
CA ASP A 90 -8.68 -11.49 -4.57
C ASP A 90 -7.83 -10.29 -4.08
N PRO A 91 -8.16 -9.02 -4.38
CA PRO A 91 -8.92 -8.50 -5.52
C PRO A 91 -8.39 -7.15 -6.11
N PHE A 92 -7.12 -7.03 -6.53
CA PHE A 92 -6.66 -5.78 -7.20
C PHE A 92 -5.93 -6.00 -8.56
N TYR A 93 -6.70 -5.77 -9.62
CA TYR A 93 -6.34 -5.40 -11.00
C TYR A 93 -4.98 -5.80 -11.62
N ARG A 94 -5.05 -6.89 -12.41
CA ARG A 94 -4.55 -6.99 -13.81
C ARG A 94 -3.32 -6.14 -14.20
N ASN A 95 -2.14 -6.73 -14.04
CA ASN A 95 -1.29 -7.16 -15.17
C ASN A 95 -0.18 -8.08 -14.67
N ILE A 96 -0.07 -9.28 -15.24
CA ILE A 96 0.97 -10.26 -14.90
C ILE A 96 1.61 -10.71 -16.21
N GLY A 97 2.78 -10.16 -16.53
CA GLY A 97 3.70 -10.76 -17.50
C GLY A 97 4.46 -11.91 -16.85
N ALA A 98 4.91 -12.87 -17.66
CA ALA A 98 5.85 -13.88 -17.19
C ALA A 98 7.21 -13.20 -16.89
N PHE A 99 7.77 -13.45 -15.71
CA PHE A 99 8.94 -12.76 -15.11
C PHE A 99 8.84 -11.23 -14.92
N TRP A 100 8.00 -10.54 -15.68
CA TRP A 100 7.80 -9.10 -15.61
C TRP A 100 6.43 -8.77 -15.00
N GLY A 101 6.41 -8.48 -13.70
CA GLY A 101 5.31 -7.72 -13.11
C GLY A 101 5.24 -6.32 -13.72
N ASP A 102 4.07 -5.67 -13.68
CA ASP A 102 3.87 -4.33 -14.26
C ASP A 102 4.52 -3.23 -13.40
N LEU A 103 5.86 -3.27 -13.35
CA LEU A 103 6.72 -2.38 -12.60
C LEU A 103 7.24 -1.28 -13.52
N ASN A 104 6.86 -0.04 -13.23
CA ASN A 104 7.47 1.15 -13.82
C ASN A 104 8.09 2.08 -12.73
N PRO A 105 9.13 1.65 -11.99
CA PRO A 105 9.78 2.47 -10.96
C PRO A 105 11.00 3.24 -11.51
N LEU A 106 11.50 2.85 -12.69
CA LEU A 106 12.73 3.35 -13.32
C LEU A 106 12.64 4.79 -13.85
N TYR A 107 11.53 5.50 -13.61
CA TYR A 107 11.35 6.90 -13.97
C TYR A 107 11.80 7.92 -12.90
N ARG A 108 12.94 7.63 -12.27
CA ARG A 108 13.87 8.67 -11.78
C ARG A 108 15.27 8.34 -12.26
N ASN A 109 15.83 9.23 -13.08
CA ASN A 109 17.15 9.09 -13.72
C ASN A 109 18.25 8.67 -12.73
N ILE A 110 18.56 7.39 -12.67
CA ILE A 110 19.87 6.91 -12.25
C ILE A 110 20.81 7.13 -13.45
N GLY A 111 21.88 7.90 -13.26
CA GLY A 111 22.79 8.32 -14.33
C GLY A 111 23.75 7.23 -14.82
N ALA A 112 23.27 6.00 -14.99
CA ALA A 112 24.10 4.83 -15.32
C ALA A 112 24.57 4.82 -16.79
N PHE A 113 23.74 5.31 -17.72
CA PHE A 113 24.03 5.30 -19.18
C PHE A 113 25.03 6.38 -19.62
N ASN A 114 26.17 6.49 -18.95
CA ASN A 114 27.26 7.40 -19.30
C ASN A 114 28.08 6.86 -20.50
N GLY A 115 27.49 6.95 -21.70
CA GLY A 115 28.21 6.85 -22.97
C GLY A 115 28.45 5.45 -23.55
N GLN A 116 27.95 4.39 -22.92
CA GLN A 116 28.00 3.02 -23.46
C GLN A 116 26.77 2.73 -24.35
N ILE A 117 26.97 1.94 -25.41
CA ILE A 117 25.87 1.37 -26.19
C ILE A 117 25.39 0.09 -25.47
N VAL A 118 24.07 0.02 -25.23
CA VAL A 118 23.36 -1.12 -24.63
C VAL A 118 22.20 -1.54 -25.55
N PRO A 119 21.67 -2.78 -25.43
CA PRO A 119 20.56 -3.23 -26.27
C PRO A 119 19.26 -2.47 -25.98
N ASP A 120 18.29 -2.49 -26.90
CA ASP A 120 16.93 -2.04 -26.58
C ASP A 120 16.27 -3.03 -25.61
N TYR A 121 16.30 -2.66 -24.33
CA TYR A 121 15.74 -3.40 -23.19
C TYR A 121 14.34 -3.96 -23.44
N ARG A 122 13.50 -3.24 -24.21
CA ARG A 122 12.13 -3.69 -24.54
C ARG A 122 12.08 -4.97 -25.37
N ASN A 123 13.18 -5.30 -26.05
CA ASN A 123 13.29 -6.44 -26.94
C ASN A 123 14.17 -7.58 -26.37
N ILE A 124 14.77 -7.43 -25.17
CA ILE A 124 15.61 -8.48 -24.56
C ILE A 124 14.77 -9.74 -24.32
N GLY A 125 13.54 -9.60 -23.82
CA GLY A 125 12.61 -10.72 -23.66
C GLY A 125 12.27 -11.41 -24.98
N ALA A 126 12.00 -10.65 -26.04
CA ALA A 126 11.70 -11.18 -27.36
C ALA A 126 12.91 -11.89 -28.01
N PHE A 127 14.14 -11.40 -27.76
CA PHE A 127 15.36 -12.11 -28.15
C PHE A 127 15.45 -13.47 -27.45
N TRP A 128 15.22 -13.53 -26.13
CA TRP A 128 15.31 -14.78 -25.36
C TRP A 128 14.19 -15.77 -25.68
N ASP A 129 12.95 -15.32 -25.90
CA ASP A 129 11.84 -16.17 -26.40
C ASP A 129 12.24 -16.89 -27.70
N GLU A 130 12.85 -16.15 -28.63
CA GLU A 130 13.23 -16.69 -29.94
C GLU A 130 14.58 -17.46 -29.89
N ALA A 131 15.45 -17.19 -28.91
CA ALA A 131 16.71 -17.90 -28.70
C ALA A 131 16.51 -19.24 -27.97
N GLY A 132 15.61 -19.32 -26.98
CA GLY A 132 15.26 -20.56 -26.29
C GLY A 132 14.66 -21.61 -27.24
N GLY A 133 13.98 -21.18 -28.30
CA GLY A 133 13.55 -22.06 -29.39
C GLY A 133 14.72 -22.71 -30.15
N LEU A 134 15.81 -21.97 -30.37
CA LEU A 134 17.04 -22.51 -30.97
C LEU A 134 17.77 -23.44 -29.99
N TRP A 135 17.90 -23.07 -28.72
CA TRP A 135 18.51 -23.92 -27.69
C TRP A 135 17.81 -25.27 -27.54
N THR A 136 16.48 -25.27 -27.52
CA THR A 136 15.67 -26.50 -27.48
C THR A 136 15.95 -27.37 -28.71
N GLY A 137 16.13 -26.77 -29.89
CA GLY A 137 16.54 -27.47 -31.12
C GLY A 137 17.96 -28.03 -31.07
N ILE A 138 18.91 -27.28 -30.49
CA ILE A 138 20.32 -27.70 -30.34
C ILE A 138 20.40 -28.86 -29.35
N ASP A 139 19.87 -28.73 -28.13
CA ASP A 139 19.96 -29.79 -27.10
C ASP A 139 19.26 -31.08 -27.55
N SER A 140 18.06 -30.99 -28.12
CA SER A 140 17.35 -32.18 -28.65
C SER A 140 18.11 -32.85 -29.81
N THR A 141 18.77 -32.07 -30.67
CA THR A 141 19.69 -32.60 -31.70
C THR A 141 20.90 -33.29 -31.06
N TRP A 142 21.50 -32.68 -30.03
CA TRP A 142 22.69 -33.16 -29.33
C TRP A 142 22.43 -34.42 -28.50
N ALA A 143 21.23 -34.54 -27.92
CA ALA A 143 20.76 -35.72 -27.19
C ALA A 143 20.44 -36.90 -28.13
N ALA A 144 19.95 -36.61 -29.34
CA ALA A 144 19.64 -37.62 -30.35
C ALA A 144 20.84 -38.03 -31.23
N ALA A 145 21.96 -37.30 -31.19
CA ALA A 145 23.09 -37.49 -32.11
C ALA A 145 23.77 -38.86 -31.98
N GLY A 146 23.88 -39.43 -30.78
CA GLY A 146 24.61 -40.67 -30.54
C GLY A 146 26.12 -40.44 -30.49
N THR A 147 26.91 -41.18 -31.28
CA THR A 147 28.35 -40.99 -31.44
C THR A 147 28.68 -40.38 -32.81
N PHE A 148 29.77 -39.63 -32.92
CA PHE A 148 30.16 -38.94 -34.15
C PHE A 148 30.41 -39.92 -35.29
N ALA A 149 31.06 -41.05 -35.00
CA ALA A 149 31.32 -42.11 -35.97
C ALA A 149 30.04 -42.80 -36.49
N ALA A 150 28.93 -42.76 -35.73
CA ALA A 150 27.65 -43.33 -36.15
C ALA A 150 26.75 -42.31 -36.88
N ASN A 151 26.90 -41.01 -36.60
CA ASN A 151 25.98 -39.98 -37.11
C ASN A 151 26.67 -38.61 -37.36
N PRO A 152 27.66 -38.53 -38.26
CA PRO A 152 28.40 -37.29 -38.52
C PRO A 152 27.50 -36.18 -39.10
N THR A 153 26.38 -36.55 -39.73
CA THR A 153 25.38 -35.61 -40.25
C THR A 153 24.65 -34.87 -39.13
N ALA A 154 24.27 -35.53 -38.03
CA ALA A 154 23.64 -34.86 -36.89
C ALA A 154 24.60 -33.87 -36.23
N TYR A 155 25.87 -34.23 -36.08
CA TYR A 155 26.90 -33.32 -35.57
C TYR A 155 27.19 -32.13 -36.51
N SER A 156 27.11 -32.35 -37.83
CA SER A 156 27.19 -31.26 -38.82
C SER A 156 25.98 -30.31 -38.73
N SER A 157 24.78 -30.84 -38.49
CA SER A 157 23.57 -30.05 -38.20
C SER A 157 23.70 -29.28 -36.89
N LEU A 158 24.23 -29.91 -35.85
CA LEU A 158 24.46 -29.30 -34.54
C LEU A 158 25.44 -28.12 -34.62
N ALA A 159 26.54 -28.27 -35.34
CA ALA A 159 27.48 -27.19 -35.64
C ALA A 159 26.80 -26.03 -36.40
N ALA A 160 25.94 -26.32 -37.37
CA ALA A 160 25.17 -25.29 -38.09
C ALA A 160 24.18 -24.56 -37.18
N GLN A 161 23.52 -25.25 -36.25
CA GLN A 161 22.60 -24.65 -35.28
C GLN A 161 23.34 -23.78 -34.24
N LEU A 162 24.51 -24.20 -33.76
CA LEU A 162 25.37 -23.40 -32.87
C LEU A 162 25.88 -22.13 -33.58
N ASN A 163 26.28 -22.24 -34.84
CA ASN A 163 26.65 -21.07 -35.65
C ASN A 163 25.47 -20.12 -35.88
N ALA A 164 24.24 -20.64 -36.06
CA ALA A 164 23.03 -19.82 -36.17
C ALA A 164 22.68 -19.09 -34.85
N LEU A 165 22.85 -19.76 -33.69
CA LEU A 165 22.75 -19.12 -32.37
C LEU A 165 23.78 -17.99 -32.22
N SER A 166 25.03 -18.23 -32.63
CA SER A 166 26.11 -17.23 -32.57
C SER A 166 25.81 -16.01 -33.43
N ALA A 167 25.47 -16.20 -34.71
CA ALA A 167 25.17 -15.10 -35.63
C ALA A 167 23.95 -14.27 -35.21
N LYS A 168 22.92 -14.91 -34.64
CA LYS A 168 21.75 -14.23 -34.09
C LYS A 168 22.08 -13.46 -32.81
N SER A 169 22.91 -14.02 -31.94
CA SER A 169 23.39 -13.33 -30.73
C SER A 169 24.25 -12.12 -31.12
N GLU A 170 25.15 -12.25 -32.10
CA GLU A 170 25.93 -11.15 -32.66
C GLU A 170 25.04 -10.04 -33.25
N THR A 171 23.97 -10.41 -33.97
CA THR A 171 23.03 -9.45 -34.56
C THR A 171 22.34 -8.55 -33.53
N TYR A 172 22.11 -9.04 -32.31
CA TYR A 172 21.43 -8.28 -31.24
C TYR A 172 22.40 -7.66 -30.22
N TRP A 173 23.41 -8.42 -29.77
CA TRP A 173 24.34 -8.03 -28.69
C TRP A 173 25.67 -7.47 -29.20
N GLY A 174 26.05 -7.70 -30.46
CA GLY A 174 27.39 -7.40 -30.98
C GLY A 174 27.82 -5.93 -30.86
N ALA A 175 26.87 -5.00 -30.97
CA ALA A 175 27.15 -3.57 -30.76
C ALA A 175 27.51 -3.27 -29.29
N SER A 176 26.81 -3.87 -28.33
CA SER A 176 27.07 -3.74 -26.90
C SER A 176 28.39 -4.41 -26.49
N VAL A 177 28.64 -5.64 -26.96
CA VAL A 177 29.92 -6.34 -26.76
C VAL A 177 31.08 -5.51 -27.30
N THR A 178 30.95 -4.94 -28.50
CA THR A 178 31.98 -4.07 -29.09
C THR A 178 32.17 -2.78 -28.28
N SER A 179 31.07 -2.15 -27.85
CA SER A 179 31.11 -0.90 -27.06
C SER A 179 31.69 -1.07 -25.65
N GLN A 180 31.69 -2.29 -25.10
CA GLN A 180 32.13 -2.55 -23.72
C GLN A 180 33.48 -3.27 -23.66
N THR A 181 33.79 -4.15 -24.61
CA THR A 181 35.06 -4.91 -24.65
C THR A 181 36.12 -4.33 -25.59
N GLY A 182 35.71 -3.49 -26.56
CA GLY A 182 36.58 -3.02 -27.65
C GLY A 182 36.94 -4.10 -28.70
N LYS A 183 36.28 -5.27 -28.67
CA LYS A 183 36.52 -6.43 -29.55
C LYS A 183 35.28 -6.78 -30.37
N SER A 184 35.43 -7.63 -31.40
CA SER A 184 34.28 -8.23 -32.08
C SER A 184 33.46 -9.13 -31.14
N PHE A 185 32.21 -9.47 -31.51
CA PHE A 185 31.38 -10.41 -30.74
C PHE A 185 32.07 -11.77 -30.55
N ALA A 186 32.75 -12.25 -31.60
CA ALA A 186 33.51 -13.50 -31.55
C ALA A 186 34.68 -13.43 -30.56
N GLU A 187 35.49 -12.38 -30.58
CA GLU A 187 36.67 -12.22 -29.70
C GLU A 187 36.34 -11.76 -28.28
N GLY A 188 35.23 -11.06 -28.11
CA GLY A 188 34.76 -10.49 -26.84
C GLY A 188 33.93 -11.45 -26.00
N PHE A 189 33.18 -12.36 -26.64
CA PHE A 189 32.25 -13.27 -25.96
C PHE A 189 32.30 -14.71 -26.47
N ALA A 190 32.05 -14.96 -27.76
CA ALA A 190 31.73 -16.32 -28.22
C ALA A 190 32.93 -17.27 -28.23
N ASN A 191 34.10 -16.85 -28.71
CA ASN A 191 35.30 -17.69 -28.77
C ASN A 191 35.84 -18.05 -27.37
N PRO A 192 35.92 -17.13 -26.37
CA PRO A 192 36.22 -17.49 -24.99
C PRO A 192 35.28 -18.56 -24.42
N LEU A 193 33.98 -18.44 -24.66
CA LEU A 193 32.97 -19.37 -24.16
C LEU A 193 33.03 -20.74 -24.86
N PHE A 194 33.21 -20.76 -26.19
CA PHE A 194 33.46 -22.01 -26.92
C PHE A 194 34.73 -22.71 -26.45
N ALA A 195 35.81 -21.95 -26.19
CA ALA A 195 37.06 -22.50 -25.65
C ALA A 195 36.90 -23.07 -24.22
N LYS A 196 36.10 -22.43 -23.35
CA LYS A 196 35.78 -22.93 -21.99
C LYS A 196 35.21 -24.35 -22.00
N TYR A 197 34.40 -24.68 -23.01
CA TYR A 197 33.75 -25.98 -23.17
C TYR A 197 34.40 -26.89 -24.24
N GLY A 198 35.57 -26.54 -24.77
CA GLY A 198 36.24 -27.31 -25.83
C GLY A 198 35.45 -27.43 -27.14
N ILE A 199 34.45 -26.57 -27.34
CA ILE A 199 33.59 -26.53 -28.51
C ILE A 199 34.36 -25.88 -29.68
N ASN A 200 34.36 -26.53 -30.84
CA ASN A 200 34.82 -25.91 -32.09
C ASN A 200 33.71 -26.03 -33.16
N PRO A 201 32.96 -24.95 -33.45
CA PRO A 201 31.89 -24.98 -34.45
C PRO A 201 32.35 -25.26 -35.89
N ASN A 202 33.67 -25.27 -36.15
CA ASN A 202 34.28 -25.65 -37.43
C ASN A 202 34.81 -27.09 -37.45
N ASP A 203 34.79 -27.79 -36.32
CA ASP A 203 35.07 -29.23 -36.19
C ASP A 203 33.88 -29.93 -35.51
N PRO A 204 32.92 -30.45 -36.28
CA PRO A 204 31.76 -31.17 -35.73
C PRO A 204 32.11 -32.37 -34.84
N ALA A 205 33.32 -32.94 -34.93
CA ALA A 205 33.76 -34.03 -34.05
C ALA A 205 34.17 -33.56 -32.65
N SER A 206 34.42 -32.25 -32.45
CA SER A 206 34.64 -31.67 -31.12
C SER A 206 33.39 -31.82 -30.23
N LEU A 207 32.20 -31.67 -30.82
CA LEU A 207 30.92 -31.60 -30.14
C LEU A 207 30.47 -32.93 -29.51
N GLU A 208 31.04 -34.07 -29.91
CA GLU A 208 30.75 -35.37 -29.27
C GLU A 208 31.20 -35.42 -27.81
N LYS A 209 32.29 -34.72 -27.48
CA LYS A 209 33.03 -34.89 -26.22
C LYS A 209 32.35 -34.24 -25.01
N LEU A 210 31.35 -33.39 -25.23
CA LEU A 210 30.69 -32.62 -24.17
C LEU A 210 29.61 -33.46 -23.47
N PRO A 211 29.71 -33.76 -22.16
CA PRO A 211 28.68 -34.48 -21.42
C PRO A 211 27.45 -33.59 -21.16
N ALA A 212 26.32 -34.19 -20.81
CA ALA A 212 25.02 -33.51 -20.81
C ALA A 212 24.88 -32.40 -19.74
N ASN A 213 25.57 -32.54 -18.61
CA ASN A 213 25.72 -31.47 -17.62
C ASN A 213 26.50 -30.27 -18.19
N GLU A 214 27.62 -30.50 -18.87
CA GLU A 214 28.42 -29.40 -19.45
C GLU A 214 27.71 -28.71 -20.63
N ARG A 215 26.89 -29.43 -21.40
CA ARG A 215 25.96 -28.81 -22.36
C ARG A 215 24.98 -27.85 -21.67
N SER A 216 24.46 -28.26 -20.51
CA SER A 216 23.55 -27.45 -19.71
C SER A 216 24.22 -26.18 -19.19
N HIS A 217 25.44 -26.30 -18.64
CA HIS A 217 26.23 -25.16 -18.19
C HIS A 217 26.66 -24.24 -19.34
N PHE A 218 26.99 -24.77 -20.53
CA PHE A 218 27.27 -23.96 -21.72
C PHE A 218 26.12 -23.03 -22.10
N PHE A 219 24.86 -23.49 -22.07
CA PHE A 219 23.71 -22.63 -22.35
C PHE A 219 23.45 -21.60 -21.25
N MET A 220 23.71 -21.93 -19.98
CA MET A 220 23.59 -20.97 -18.88
C MET A 220 24.68 -19.89 -18.95
N ASP A 221 25.95 -20.27 -19.15
CA ASP A 221 27.02 -19.30 -19.39
C ASP A 221 26.79 -18.46 -20.66
N TRP A 222 26.12 -19.00 -21.69
CA TRP A 222 25.71 -18.23 -22.87
C TRP A 222 24.58 -17.24 -22.56
N TYR A 223 23.71 -17.56 -21.61
CA TYR A 223 22.70 -16.63 -21.10
C TYR A 223 23.35 -15.54 -20.24
N ASP A 224 23.99 -15.93 -19.14
CA ASP A 224 24.55 -15.03 -18.14
C ASP A 224 25.63 -14.13 -18.76
N GLY A 225 26.56 -14.69 -19.54
CA GLY A 225 27.61 -13.92 -20.22
C GLY A 225 27.13 -13.03 -21.38
N LEU A 226 25.88 -13.15 -21.85
CA LEU A 226 25.26 -12.13 -22.70
C LEU A 226 24.55 -11.06 -21.87
N MET A 227 23.94 -11.45 -20.74
CA MET A 227 23.30 -10.51 -19.82
C MET A 227 24.30 -9.53 -19.18
N ASP A 228 25.58 -9.90 -19.04
CA ASP A 228 26.65 -8.98 -18.61
C ASP A 228 26.73 -7.72 -19.50
N PHE A 229 26.32 -7.82 -20.78
CA PHE A 229 26.29 -6.70 -21.74
C PHE A 229 24.95 -5.94 -21.80
N SER A 230 23.98 -6.28 -20.94
CA SER A 230 22.64 -5.67 -20.94
C SER A 230 22.60 -4.24 -20.38
N GLY A 231 23.56 -3.88 -19.50
CA GLY A 231 23.49 -2.64 -18.72
C GLY A 231 22.45 -2.68 -17.58
N THR A 232 22.08 -3.88 -17.13
CA THR A 232 21.23 -4.11 -15.95
C THR A 232 21.78 -5.25 -15.10
N ASP A 233 21.64 -5.15 -13.78
CA ASP A 233 22.03 -6.21 -12.84
C ASP A 233 21.19 -7.47 -13.04
N HIS A 234 21.80 -8.65 -12.87
CA HIS A 234 21.16 -9.93 -13.15
C HIS A 234 20.20 -10.30 -12.03
N ALA A 235 18.93 -10.49 -12.38
CA ALA A 235 17.94 -11.09 -11.49
C ALA A 235 18.06 -12.63 -11.55
N ASP A 236 18.35 -13.26 -10.42
CA ASP A 236 18.54 -14.71 -10.33
C ASP A 236 17.43 -15.41 -9.52
N HIS A 237 17.27 -16.71 -9.71
CA HIS A 237 16.11 -17.47 -9.19
C HIS A 237 15.96 -17.36 -7.65
N TRP A 238 17.07 -17.31 -6.91
CA TRP A 238 17.07 -17.27 -5.46
C TRP A 238 16.27 -16.07 -4.91
N MET A 239 16.32 -14.93 -5.59
CA MET A 239 15.69 -13.67 -5.17
C MET A 239 14.19 -13.86 -4.96
N LYS A 240 13.52 -14.46 -5.95
CA LYS A 240 12.11 -14.82 -5.87
C LYS A 240 11.84 -15.90 -4.84
N THR A 241 12.72 -16.90 -4.74
CA THR A 241 12.54 -18.04 -3.81
C THR A 241 12.57 -17.61 -2.34
N VAL A 242 13.36 -16.59 -1.98
CA VAL A 242 13.44 -16.03 -0.61
C VAL A 242 12.61 -14.76 -0.39
N ASN A 243 11.70 -14.42 -1.29
CA ASN A 243 10.92 -13.16 -1.25
C ASN A 243 11.79 -11.89 -1.08
N TRP A 244 12.91 -11.81 -1.79
CA TRP A 244 13.74 -10.60 -1.85
C TRP A 244 13.56 -9.87 -3.18
N THR A 245 13.58 -8.54 -3.14
CA THR A 245 13.62 -7.68 -4.34
C THR A 245 14.47 -6.43 -4.10
N PRO A 246 15.00 -5.77 -5.14
CA PRO A 246 15.65 -4.46 -5.03
C PRO A 246 14.74 -3.33 -4.52
N LEU A 247 13.42 -3.53 -4.46
CA LEU A 247 12.48 -2.58 -3.82
C LEU A 247 12.52 -2.71 -2.29
N LEU A 248 12.87 -3.88 -1.76
CA LEU A 248 13.03 -4.10 -0.32
C LEU A 248 14.20 -3.27 0.24
N THR A 249 15.31 -3.15 -0.52
CA THR A 249 16.46 -2.34 -0.10
C THR A 249 16.18 -0.83 -0.13
N GLN A 250 15.31 -0.38 -1.04
CA GLN A 250 14.85 1.01 -1.11
C GLN A 250 13.86 1.38 0.02
N THR A 251 13.18 0.39 0.61
CA THR A 251 12.12 0.63 1.61
C THR A 251 12.54 0.35 3.04
N GLN A 252 13.43 -0.63 3.28
CA GLN A 252 13.88 -1.00 4.63
C GLN A 252 15.31 -0.50 4.97
N GLY A 253 16.12 -0.19 3.96
CA GLY A 253 17.55 0.04 4.11
C GLY A 253 18.35 -0.94 3.25
N ALA A 254 19.63 -0.66 3.04
CA ALA A 254 20.48 -1.34 2.07
C ALA A 254 21.72 -2.00 2.71
N GLY A 255 21.73 -2.19 4.03
CA GLY A 255 22.88 -2.70 4.79
C GLY A 255 23.84 -1.62 5.31
N LYS A 256 23.44 -0.35 5.25
CA LYS A 256 24.32 0.78 5.56
C LYS A 256 24.77 0.75 7.02
N GLY A 257 26.07 0.95 7.26
CA GLY A 257 26.62 0.93 8.61
C GLY A 257 26.55 -0.45 9.27
N VAL A 258 26.44 -1.51 8.47
CA VAL A 258 26.63 -2.90 8.88
C VAL A 258 27.96 -3.40 8.33
N VAL A 259 28.72 -4.08 9.18
CA VAL A 259 29.91 -4.84 8.79
C VAL A 259 29.57 -6.32 8.88
N ILE A 260 29.87 -7.03 7.80
CA ILE A 260 29.83 -8.48 7.66
C ILE A 260 31.22 -9.01 7.94
N GLY A 261 31.36 -9.94 8.88
CA GLY A 261 32.58 -10.72 9.01
C GLY A 261 32.52 -11.89 8.06
N LEU A 262 33.50 -12.04 7.17
CA LEU A 262 33.58 -13.15 6.25
C LEU A 262 34.80 -14.00 6.62
N VAL A 263 34.58 -15.20 7.15
CA VAL A 263 35.65 -16.16 7.43
C VAL A 263 35.67 -17.17 6.29
N ASP A 264 36.33 -16.75 5.22
CA ASP A 264 36.34 -17.35 3.87
C ASP A 264 37.57 -16.79 3.12
N PHE A 265 37.80 -17.20 1.86
CA PHE A 265 38.88 -16.70 1.03
C PHE A 265 38.84 -15.17 0.81
N HIS A 266 39.95 -14.59 0.37
CA HIS A 266 40.03 -13.17 0.08
C HIS A 266 39.17 -12.76 -1.11
N VAL A 267 38.46 -11.64 -0.95
CA VAL A 267 37.89 -10.85 -2.05
C VAL A 267 39.07 -10.16 -2.76
N ALA A 268 39.44 -10.62 -3.96
CA ALA A 268 40.79 -10.39 -4.49
C ALA A 268 40.86 -9.84 -5.93
N GLY A 269 39.80 -9.97 -6.73
CA GLY A 269 39.70 -9.40 -8.08
C GLY A 269 38.37 -8.72 -8.40
N ASP A 270 37.29 -8.98 -7.66
CA ASP A 270 36.05 -8.21 -7.75
C ASP A 270 36.23 -6.76 -7.23
N ALA A 271 36.16 -5.78 -8.14
CA ALA A 271 36.42 -4.37 -7.82
C ALA A 271 35.32 -3.69 -6.99
N ASP A 272 34.06 -4.11 -7.08
CA ASP A 272 32.97 -3.56 -6.27
C ASP A 272 33.08 -4.04 -4.83
N LEU A 273 33.24 -5.35 -4.65
CA LEU A 273 33.41 -5.95 -3.33
C LEU A 273 34.73 -5.53 -2.65
N GLN A 274 35.81 -5.33 -3.42
CA GLN A 274 37.03 -4.69 -2.91
C GLN A 274 36.75 -3.30 -2.35
N SER A 275 35.98 -2.45 -3.05
CA SER A 275 35.65 -1.09 -2.59
C SER A 275 34.89 -1.07 -1.26
N LYS A 276 34.19 -2.16 -0.93
CA LYS A 276 33.41 -2.38 0.30
C LYS A 276 34.18 -3.17 1.37
N THR A 277 35.37 -3.69 1.07
CA THR A 277 36.16 -4.51 1.98
C THR A 277 37.05 -3.63 2.88
N ILE A 278 36.61 -3.40 4.11
CA ILE A 278 37.26 -2.52 5.09
C ILE A 278 38.37 -3.19 5.91
N TYR A 279 38.46 -4.52 5.84
CA TYR A 279 39.52 -5.32 6.45
C TYR A 279 39.70 -6.61 5.64
N ASN A 280 40.94 -7.02 5.45
CA ASN A 280 41.28 -8.32 4.88
C ASN A 280 42.49 -8.91 5.63
N GLY A 281 42.48 -10.20 5.94
CA GLY A 281 43.46 -10.83 6.83
C GLY A 281 43.56 -12.34 6.69
N GLY A 282 44.42 -12.98 7.47
CA GLY A 282 44.71 -14.41 7.32
C GLY A 282 45.63 -14.69 6.13
N ASN A 283 45.47 -15.85 5.49
CA ASN A 283 46.37 -16.28 4.42
C ASN A 283 46.17 -15.48 3.12
N ALA A 284 47.23 -14.81 2.65
CA ALA A 284 47.22 -14.00 1.42
C ALA A 284 47.81 -14.72 0.19
N THR A 285 48.32 -15.95 0.32
CA THR A 285 48.96 -16.67 -0.80
C THR A 285 48.07 -17.70 -1.49
N TYR A 286 46.83 -17.88 -1.01
CA TYR A 286 45.88 -18.83 -1.56
C TYR A 286 44.45 -18.24 -1.57
N SER A 287 43.90 -18.02 -2.76
CA SER A 287 42.47 -17.74 -2.98
C SER A 287 42.02 -18.43 -4.27
N ASN A 288 40.74 -18.77 -4.32
CA ASN A 288 40.09 -19.48 -5.43
C ASN A 288 38.83 -18.74 -5.95
N GLY A 289 38.61 -17.49 -5.50
CA GLY A 289 37.43 -16.67 -5.84
C GLY A 289 36.16 -16.95 -5.02
N HIS A 290 36.10 -18.04 -4.24
CA HIS A 290 34.91 -18.40 -3.46
C HIS A 290 34.49 -17.30 -2.46
N GLY A 291 35.45 -16.62 -1.82
CA GLY A 291 35.16 -15.50 -0.93
C GLY A 291 34.50 -14.29 -1.62
N ALA A 292 34.84 -14.02 -2.89
CA ALA A 292 34.15 -13.00 -3.67
C ALA A 292 32.76 -13.47 -4.12
N ALA A 293 32.60 -14.73 -4.52
CA ALA A 293 31.30 -15.32 -4.82
C ALA A 293 30.33 -15.30 -3.62
N VAL A 294 30.82 -15.66 -2.43
CA VAL A 294 30.05 -15.57 -1.17
C VAL A 294 29.77 -14.10 -0.82
N GLY A 295 30.76 -13.21 -0.97
CA GLY A 295 30.61 -11.77 -0.76
C GLY A 295 29.59 -11.11 -1.70
N SER A 296 29.49 -11.56 -2.95
CA SER A 296 28.61 -10.94 -3.95
C SER A 296 27.14 -11.04 -3.58
N LEU A 297 26.71 -12.21 -3.09
CA LEU A 297 25.33 -12.45 -2.64
C LEU A 297 24.93 -11.58 -1.44
N ILE A 298 25.91 -11.13 -0.65
CA ILE A 298 25.68 -10.26 0.50
C ILE A 298 25.66 -8.79 0.07
N ALA A 299 26.69 -8.35 -0.65
CA ALA A 299 27.03 -6.93 -0.75
C ALA A 299 27.35 -6.40 -2.17
N ALA A 300 27.21 -7.18 -3.24
CA ALA A 300 27.38 -6.65 -4.59
C ALA A 300 26.38 -5.52 -4.88
N ALA A 301 26.81 -4.52 -5.65
CA ALA A 301 26.05 -3.31 -5.91
C ALA A 301 24.74 -3.55 -6.71
N HIS A 302 23.89 -2.51 -6.73
CA HIS A 302 22.77 -2.38 -7.67
C HIS A 302 23.16 -1.22 -8.61
N ASP A 303 24.05 -1.47 -9.56
CA ASP A 303 24.75 -0.46 -10.38
C ASP A 303 24.59 -0.64 -11.90
N GLY A 304 23.87 -1.69 -12.33
CA GLY A 304 23.62 -2.07 -13.71
C GLY A 304 24.53 -3.18 -14.24
N LYS A 305 25.20 -3.97 -13.40
CA LYS A 305 26.18 -4.99 -13.81
C LYS A 305 26.19 -6.21 -12.91
N GLY A 306 26.50 -7.38 -13.47
CA GLY A 306 26.78 -8.60 -12.71
C GLY A 306 25.62 -8.99 -11.80
N VAL A 307 25.92 -9.42 -10.57
CA VAL A 307 24.93 -9.90 -9.59
C VAL A 307 24.57 -8.86 -8.53
N MET A 308 23.34 -8.91 -8.02
CA MET A 308 22.89 -8.07 -6.91
C MET A 308 23.10 -8.73 -5.56
N GLY A 309 23.69 -8.01 -4.60
CA GLY A 309 23.70 -8.41 -3.19
C GLY A 309 22.40 -8.06 -2.48
N ILE A 310 22.05 -8.83 -1.44
CA ILE A 310 20.87 -8.55 -0.59
C ILE A 310 20.98 -7.19 0.12
N ALA A 311 22.20 -6.82 0.53
CA ALA A 311 22.53 -5.64 1.33
C ALA A 311 23.69 -4.86 0.67
N PRO A 312 23.45 -4.18 -0.48
CA PRO A 312 24.50 -3.66 -1.38
C PRO A 312 25.36 -2.53 -0.79
N ASN A 313 24.96 -1.93 0.33
CA ASN A 313 25.70 -0.90 1.07
C ASN A 313 26.29 -1.40 2.40
N ALA A 314 26.28 -2.72 2.64
CA ALA A 314 27.06 -3.34 3.70
C ALA A 314 28.56 -3.34 3.37
N THR A 315 29.40 -3.47 4.40
CA THR A 315 30.86 -3.53 4.28
C THR A 315 31.39 -4.87 4.75
N ILE A 316 32.50 -5.34 4.18
CA ILE A 316 33.09 -6.66 4.44
C ILE A 316 34.37 -6.52 5.26
N ALA A 317 34.48 -7.33 6.32
CA ALA A 317 35.72 -7.62 7.01
C ALA A 317 36.06 -9.09 6.76
N ALA A 318 36.95 -9.35 5.80
CA ALA A 318 37.34 -10.69 5.39
C ALA A 318 38.53 -11.24 6.20
N TYR A 319 38.57 -12.54 6.41
CA TYR A 319 39.73 -13.26 6.92
C TYR A 319 39.77 -14.67 6.34
N ASN A 320 40.88 -15.03 5.70
CA ASN A 320 41.11 -16.35 5.12
C ASN A 320 41.78 -17.31 6.12
N PRO A 321 41.06 -18.32 6.64
CA PRO A 321 41.61 -19.31 7.56
C PRO A 321 42.28 -20.49 6.83
N PHE A 322 42.22 -20.55 5.48
CA PHE A 322 42.64 -21.71 4.72
C PHE A 322 44.13 -21.65 4.35
N ASP A 323 44.82 -22.77 4.48
CA ASP A 323 46.21 -22.94 4.04
C ASP A 323 46.28 -23.22 2.52
N ALA A 324 47.48 -23.51 2.00
CA ALA A 324 47.70 -23.81 0.59
C ALA A 324 47.11 -25.15 0.11
N THR A 325 46.57 -25.99 1.01
CA THR A 325 45.80 -27.20 0.66
C THR A 325 44.30 -26.93 0.51
N GLY A 326 43.84 -25.73 0.87
CA GLY A 326 42.41 -25.40 0.96
C GLY A 326 41.73 -25.97 2.21
N THR A 327 42.50 -26.32 3.25
CA THR A 327 41.96 -26.74 4.55
C THR A 327 42.26 -25.71 5.64
N ALA A 328 41.45 -25.68 6.70
CA ALA A 328 41.56 -24.76 7.82
C ALA A 328 41.40 -25.53 9.14
N ASP A 329 42.11 -25.13 10.19
CA ASP A 329 42.02 -25.77 11.50
C ASP A 329 41.22 -24.92 12.53
N TRP A 330 40.93 -25.50 13.69
CA TRP A 330 40.19 -24.80 14.74
C TRP A 330 40.92 -23.57 15.30
N PRO A 331 42.24 -23.58 15.58
CA PRO A 331 43.03 -22.36 15.78
C PRO A 331 42.81 -21.26 14.74
N ASP A 332 42.88 -21.54 13.43
CA ASP A 332 42.74 -20.56 12.36
C ASP A 332 41.31 -20.02 12.21
N ILE A 333 40.29 -20.89 12.32
CA ILE A 333 38.88 -20.47 12.39
C ILE A 333 38.65 -19.51 13.57
N LYS A 334 39.24 -19.81 14.74
CA LYS A 334 39.17 -18.94 15.91
C LYS A 334 39.97 -17.64 15.74
N ALA A 335 41.08 -17.65 15.00
CA ALA A 335 41.82 -16.44 14.66
C ALA A 335 40.99 -15.53 13.74
N GLY A 336 40.34 -16.10 12.72
CA GLY A 336 39.44 -15.38 11.83
C GLY A 336 38.25 -14.76 12.54
N ILE A 337 37.53 -15.53 13.36
CA ILE A 337 36.41 -15.02 14.15
C ILE A 337 36.82 -13.86 15.06
N LYS A 338 38.01 -13.91 15.69
CA LYS A 338 38.55 -12.80 16.51
C LYS A 338 38.87 -11.56 15.67
N ALA A 339 39.44 -11.76 14.48
CA ALA A 339 39.79 -10.69 13.56
C ALA A 339 38.55 -9.97 13.01
N VAL A 340 37.50 -10.69 12.61
CA VAL A 340 36.32 -10.11 11.96
C VAL A 340 35.21 -9.74 12.95
N GLY A 341 34.93 -10.56 13.97
CA GLY A 341 33.80 -10.37 14.89
C GLY A 341 33.93 -9.16 15.82
N SER A 342 35.16 -8.68 16.06
CA SER A 342 35.40 -7.40 16.75
C SER A 342 35.01 -6.17 15.91
N ARG A 343 34.70 -6.36 14.62
CA ARG A 343 34.22 -5.33 13.67
C ARG A 343 32.77 -5.57 13.24
N ALA A 344 32.28 -6.80 13.35
CA ALA A 344 31.09 -7.28 12.63
C ALA A 344 29.97 -7.81 13.54
N SER A 345 28.75 -7.36 13.24
CA SER A 345 27.51 -7.80 13.93
C SER A 345 26.95 -9.14 13.44
N VAL A 346 27.46 -9.62 12.30
CA VAL A 346 27.14 -10.93 11.73
C VAL A 346 28.43 -11.50 11.14
N VAL A 347 28.70 -12.79 11.34
CA VAL A 347 29.87 -13.50 10.85
C VAL A 347 29.44 -14.71 10.03
N ASN A 348 29.69 -14.63 8.72
CA ASN A 348 29.44 -15.69 7.75
C ASN A 348 30.62 -16.67 7.72
N LEU A 349 30.32 -17.94 7.95
CA LEU A 349 31.23 -19.07 8.03
C LEU A 349 30.79 -20.08 6.98
N SER A 350 31.11 -19.80 5.71
CA SER A 350 30.83 -20.67 4.56
C SER A 350 31.81 -21.85 4.47
N LEU A 351 32.05 -22.48 5.63
CA LEU A 351 32.98 -23.59 5.88
C LEU A 351 32.33 -24.62 6.81
N GLY A 352 32.83 -25.86 6.80
CA GLY A 352 32.30 -26.95 7.61
C GLY A 352 33.27 -28.11 7.77
N VAL A 353 32.89 -29.12 8.54
CA VAL A 353 33.68 -30.35 8.78
C VAL A 353 33.02 -31.52 8.06
N PRO A 354 33.69 -32.21 7.12
CA PRO A 354 33.11 -33.30 6.33
C PRO A 354 32.47 -34.39 7.19
N GLY A 355 31.28 -34.83 6.80
CA GLY A 355 30.51 -35.84 7.55
C GLY A 355 29.79 -35.30 8.79
N SER A 356 29.60 -33.98 8.90
CA SER A 356 28.80 -33.34 9.96
C SER A 356 27.95 -32.18 9.44
N VAL A 357 26.84 -31.88 10.13
CA VAL A 357 26.11 -30.61 10.01
C VAL A 357 26.66 -29.56 10.97
N LEU A 358 27.02 -30.00 12.18
CA LEU A 358 27.63 -29.18 13.21
C LEU A 358 28.56 -30.06 14.05
N ASP A 359 29.88 -29.93 13.85
CA ASP A 359 30.87 -30.66 14.64
C ASP A 359 30.97 -30.16 16.10
N ALA A 360 31.35 -31.05 17.02
CA ALA A 360 31.53 -30.72 18.43
C ALA A 360 32.64 -29.67 18.70
N GLY A 361 33.60 -29.51 17.78
CA GLY A 361 34.63 -28.47 17.83
C GLY A 361 34.08 -27.05 17.89
N TRP A 362 32.85 -26.80 17.39
CA TRP A 362 32.19 -25.49 17.50
C TRP A 362 31.98 -25.04 18.95
N ARG A 363 31.76 -25.96 19.91
CA ARG A 363 31.76 -25.59 21.35
C ARG A 363 33.12 -25.03 21.76
N GLY A 364 34.21 -25.64 21.30
CA GLY A 364 35.59 -25.17 21.54
C GLY A 364 35.90 -23.83 20.87
N VAL A 365 35.24 -23.50 19.76
CA VAL A 365 35.26 -22.16 19.13
C VAL A 365 34.54 -21.15 20.02
N PHE A 366 33.26 -21.36 20.34
CA PHE A 366 32.44 -20.37 21.03
C PHE A 366 32.79 -20.16 22.51
N THR A 367 33.47 -21.12 23.13
CA THR A 367 33.97 -21.02 24.51
C THR A 367 35.40 -20.47 24.63
N ASP A 368 36.13 -20.30 23.52
CA ASP A 368 37.49 -19.74 23.53
C ASP A 368 37.50 -18.32 24.13
N PRO A 369 38.45 -17.98 25.04
CA PRO A 369 38.47 -16.69 25.73
C PRO A 369 38.49 -15.45 24.83
N GLY A 370 38.97 -15.55 23.59
CA GLY A 370 38.95 -14.46 22.62
C GLY A 370 37.69 -14.41 21.74
N VAL A 371 36.93 -15.50 21.64
CA VAL A 371 35.66 -15.56 20.88
C VAL A 371 34.48 -15.25 21.79
N LYS A 372 34.44 -15.86 22.99
CA LYS A 372 33.32 -15.76 23.94
C LYS A 372 32.80 -14.34 24.22
N PRO A 373 33.63 -13.28 24.29
CA PRO A 373 33.14 -11.90 24.45
C PRO A 373 32.33 -11.34 23.26
N LEU A 374 32.49 -11.92 22.07
CA LEU A 374 31.82 -11.49 20.83
C LEU A 374 30.40 -12.08 20.73
N ASN A 375 30.11 -13.17 21.44
CA ASN A 375 28.82 -13.89 21.36
C ASN A 375 27.62 -13.01 21.79
N SER A 376 27.85 -11.89 22.50
CA SER A 376 26.83 -10.89 22.87
C SER A 376 26.59 -9.80 21.81
N SER A 377 27.39 -9.75 20.75
CA SER A 377 27.34 -8.70 19.70
C SER A 377 27.39 -9.25 18.27
N THR A 378 27.38 -10.57 18.09
CA THR A 378 27.60 -11.23 16.80
C THR A 378 26.63 -12.39 16.61
N VAL A 379 25.96 -12.45 15.45
CA VAL A 379 25.26 -13.65 14.95
C VAL A 379 26.21 -14.45 14.08
N TYR A 380 26.32 -15.76 14.30
CA TYR A 380 27.14 -16.65 13.47
C TYR A 380 26.26 -17.41 12.47
N VAL A 381 26.61 -17.37 11.18
CA VAL A 381 25.87 -18.05 10.10
C VAL A 381 26.80 -19.08 9.47
N ILE A 382 26.46 -20.36 9.58
CA ILE A 382 27.34 -21.49 9.27
C ILE A 382 26.74 -22.32 8.12
N ALA A 383 27.52 -22.68 7.11
CA ALA A 383 27.08 -23.59 6.06
C ALA A 383 26.94 -25.03 6.59
N ALA A 384 25.85 -25.72 6.25
CA ALA A 384 25.57 -27.08 6.76
C ALA A 384 26.52 -28.18 6.25
N GLY A 385 27.25 -27.93 5.16
CA GLY A 385 28.08 -28.93 4.49
C GLY A 385 27.38 -29.65 3.33
N ASN A 386 28.18 -30.26 2.46
CA ASN A 386 27.79 -30.68 1.11
C ASN A 386 27.92 -32.21 0.88
N ASP A 387 27.85 -33.02 1.94
CA ASP A 387 28.04 -34.48 1.89
C ASP A 387 26.72 -35.25 1.63
N GLY A 388 25.58 -34.56 1.56
CA GLY A 388 24.24 -35.14 1.43
C GLY A 388 23.75 -35.92 2.66
N ILE A 389 24.42 -35.82 3.82
CA ILE A 389 24.13 -36.65 4.99
C ILE A 389 22.97 -36.12 5.85
N THR A 390 22.63 -36.86 6.92
CA THR A 390 21.79 -36.37 8.02
C THR A 390 22.55 -36.52 9.34
N GLN A 391 22.56 -35.48 10.18
CA GLN A 391 23.23 -35.53 11.48
C GLN A 391 22.51 -36.54 12.40
N THR A 392 23.22 -37.58 12.84
CA THR A 392 22.71 -38.61 13.75
C THR A 392 23.28 -38.51 15.16
N GLN A 393 24.42 -37.85 15.34
CA GLN A 393 25.10 -37.73 16.62
C GLN A 393 24.76 -36.40 17.31
N ASN A 394 24.43 -36.48 18.60
CA ASN A 394 24.23 -35.31 19.45
C ASN A 394 25.52 -34.51 19.59
N VAL A 395 25.39 -33.19 19.66
CA VAL A 395 26.50 -32.25 19.85
C VAL A 395 26.50 -31.82 21.31
N GLU A 396 27.61 -31.94 22.02
CA GLU A 396 27.76 -31.48 23.40
C GLU A 396 28.11 -29.98 23.39
N PHE A 397 27.19 -29.13 23.87
CA PHE A 397 27.19 -27.68 23.60
C PHE A 397 27.08 -26.81 24.87
N LYS A 398 27.28 -27.42 26.05
CA LYS A 398 27.34 -26.72 27.34
C LYS A 398 28.31 -25.52 27.32
N ASP A 399 27.98 -24.48 28.07
CA ASP A 399 28.73 -23.21 28.17
C ASP A 399 28.77 -22.35 26.88
N ALA A 400 28.25 -22.86 25.75
CA ALA A 400 28.15 -22.15 24.47
C ALA A 400 26.73 -21.65 24.13
N PHE A 401 25.69 -22.06 24.87
CA PHE A 401 24.27 -21.70 24.63
C PHE A 401 23.93 -20.19 24.66
N SER A 402 24.84 -19.31 25.10
CA SER A 402 24.66 -17.85 24.97
C SER A 402 24.96 -17.33 23.55
N THR A 403 25.41 -18.20 22.64
CA THR A 403 25.82 -17.86 21.28
C THR A 403 24.63 -17.91 20.34
N ALA A 404 24.35 -16.81 19.64
CA ALA A 404 23.38 -16.80 18.56
C ALA A 404 24.02 -17.35 17.28
N PHE A 405 23.59 -18.53 16.84
CA PHE A 405 24.04 -19.12 15.59
C PHE A 405 22.90 -19.76 14.80
N ILE A 406 23.05 -19.76 13.48
CA ILE A 406 22.17 -20.38 12.49
C ILE A 406 23.03 -21.28 11.60
N VAL A 407 22.54 -22.49 11.32
CA VAL A 407 23.12 -23.42 10.34
C VAL A 407 22.24 -23.42 9.08
N VAL A 408 22.85 -23.36 7.89
CA VAL A 408 22.13 -23.10 6.63
C VAL A 408 22.32 -24.24 5.63
N GLY A 409 21.21 -24.93 5.32
CA GLY A 409 21.11 -25.91 4.24
C GLY A 409 20.76 -25.30 2.88
N SER A 410 20.90 -26.10 1.82
CA SER A 410 20.65 -25.68 0.42
C SER A 410 19.33 -26.24 -0.10
N VAL A 411 18.55 -25.39 -0.78
CA VAL A 411 17.50 -25.83 -1.71
C VAL A 411 17.85 -25.57 -3.17
N ASP A 412 17.26 -26.38 -4.04
CA ASP A 412 17.30 -26.26 -5.49
C ASP A 412 16.42 -25.09 -6.00
N PRO A 413 16.43 -24.79 -7.32
CA PRO A 413 15.56 -23.78 -7.91
C PRO A 413 14.04 -24.06 -7.82
N THR A 414 13.61 -25.26 -7.40
CA THR A 414 12.21 -25.62 -7.17
C THR A 414 11.77 -25.46 -5.71
N GLY A 415 12.73 -25.33 -4.78
CA GLY A 415 12.50 -25.27 -3.34
C GLY A 415 12.58 -26.64 -2.64
N ALA A 416 13.01 -27.69 -3.34
CA ALA A 416 13.33 -28.98 -2.75
C ALA A 416 14.73 -28.95 -2.12
N ILE A 417 14.97 -29.73 -1.06
CA ILE A 417 16.31 -29.84 -0.46
C ILE A 417 17.31 -30.35 -1.51
N SER A 418 18.42 -29.64 -1.73
CA SER A 418 19.48 -30.08 -2.65
C SER A 418 20.01 -31.45 -2.23
N ASP A 419 20.28 -32.34 -3.17
CA ASP A 419 20.75 -33.71 -2.86
C ASP A 419 21.99 -33.70 -1.96
N PHE A 420 22.95 -32.80 -2.27
CA PHE A 420 24.19 -32.60 -1.53
C PHE A 420 24.02 -31.91 -0.16
N SER A 421 22.87 -31.30 0.15
CA SER A 421 22.74 -30.58 1.42
C SER A 421 22.74 -31.55 2.60
N ASN A 422 23.62 -31.32 3.57
CA ASN A 422 23.52 -31.99 4.86
C ASN A 422 22.25 -31.51 5.60
N ARG A 423 21.63 -32.38 6.42
CA ARG A 423 20.29 -32.20 7.03
C ARG A 423 20.35 -32.39 8.56
N PRO A 424 19.64 -31.57 9.37
CA PRO A 424 19.86 -31.49 10.83
C PRO A 424 19.42 -32.73 11.60
N GLY A 425 18.48 -33.51 11.07
CA GLY A 425 17.99 -34.72 11.70
C GLY A 425 17.39 -34.48 13.09
N LYS A 426 17.51 -35.49 13.94
CA LYS A 426 17.08 -35.46 15.36
C LYS A 426 18.24 -35.27 16.33
N ALA A 427 19.35 -34.72 15.85
CA ALA A 427 20.52 -34.45 16.68
C ALA A 427 20.22 -33.32 17.67
N CYS A 428 20.66 -33.50 18.92
CA CYS A 428 20.43 -32.55 20.00
C CYS A 428 21.70 -31.78 20.38
N LEU A 429 21.55 -30.49 20.64
CA LEU A 429 22.53 -29.66 21.34
C LEU A 429 22.38 -29.96 22.84
N THR A 430 23.34 -30.63 23.45
CA THR A 430 23.22 -31.24 24.78
C THR A 430 23.98 -30.48 25.87
N ASP A 431 23.44 -30.52 27.10
CA ASP A 431 24.16 -30.11 28.32
C ASP A 431 24.55 -31.36 29.12
N GLY A 432 25.84 -31.70 29.12
CA GLY A 432 26.35 -32.87 29.84
C GLY A 432 25.72 -34.17 29.31
N GLY A 433 25.59 -34.27 27.98
CA GLY A 433 24.93 -35.36 27.28
C GLY A 433 23.41 -35.43 27.41
N LYS A 434 22.76 -34.50 28.12
CA LYS A 434 21.29 -34.43 28.23
C LYS A 434 20.70 -33.53 27.16
N CYS A 435 19.62 -33.99 26.52
CA CYS A 435 18.80 -33.17 25.64
C CYS A 435 17.70 -32.45 26.45
N GLY A 436 17.43 -31.20 26.12
CA GLY A 436 16.54 -30.31 26.88
C GLY A 436 15.20 -30.02 26.20
N ASP A 437 14.88 -28.73 26.09
CA ASP A 437 13.61 -28.18 25.65
C ASP A 437 13.73 -27.73 24.19
N ASP A 438 12.94 -28.35 23.30
CA ASP A 438 13.01 -28.14 21.85
C ASP A 438 12.65 -26.71 21.42
N THR A 439 12.16 -25.86 22.33
CA THR A 439 11.67 -24.50 22.02
C THR A 439 12.70 -23.37 22.22
N LYS A 440 13.95 -23.66 22.62
CA LYS A 440 14.88 -22.63 23.11
C LYS A 440 16.22 -22.58 22.37
N LEU A 441 16.42 -21.49 21.60
CA LEU A 441 17.69 -21.16 20.95
C LEU A 441 18.85 -20.82 21.92
N ASN A 442 18.55 -20.64 23.21
CA ASN A 442 19.54 -20.29 24.25
C ASN A 442 19.70 -21.38 25.33
N GLY A 443 19.43 -22.64 24.96
CA GLY A 443 19.57 -23.79 25.86
C GLY A 443 19.71 -25.10 25.08
N SER A 444 19.71 -26.22 25.81
CA SER A 444 19.71 -27.54 25.18
C SER A 444 18.35 -27.83 24.53
N GLY A 445 18.38 -28.28 23.27
CA GLY A 445 17.24 -28.55 22.38
C GLY A 445 17.74 -29.13 21.04
N LEU A 446 16.87 -29.45 20.08
CA LEU A 446 17.32 -30.06 18.82
C LEU A 446 18.01 -29.06 17.88
N LEU A 447 19.01 -29.54 17.13
CA LEU A 447 19.79 -28.77 16.16
C LEU A 447 18.92 -28.13 15.07
N ARG A 448 17.84 -28.81 14.66
CA ARG A 448 16.89 -28.35 13.65
C ARG A 448 16.25 -26.98 13.93
N ASN A 449 16.14 -26.56 15.20
CA ASN A 449 15.62 -25.23 15.56
C ASN A 449 16.61 -24.10 15.25
N HIS A 450 17.90 -24.43 15.13
CA HIS A 450 18.95 -23.54 14.64
C HIS A 450 19.21 -23.69 13.14
N PHE A 451 18.48 -24.59 12.46
CA PHE A 451 18.69 -24.91 11.06
C PHE A 451 17.62 -24.23 10.20
N ILE A 452 18.05 -23.61 9.10
CA ILE A 452 17.19 -23.02 8.07
C ILE A 452 17.72 -23.46 6.70
N VAL A 453 16.91 -23.40 5.65
CA VAL A 453 17.41 -23.52 4.27
C VAL A 453 17.34 -22.20 3.53
N ALA A 454 18.25 -22.00 2.59
CA ALA A 454 18.16 -20.98 1.57
C ALA A 454 18.61 -21.57 0.21
N PRO A 455 18.30 -20.93 -0.93
CA PRO A 455 18.80 -21.40 -2.22
C PRO A 455 20.33 -21.43 -2.22
N GLY A 456 20.90 -22.59 -2.55
CA GLY A 456 22.34 -22.80 -2.58
C GLY A 456 22.81 -23.55 -3.83
N GLU A 457 21.95 -23.74 -4.83
CA GLU A 457 22.22 -24.53 -6.02
C GLU A 457 21.93 -23.75 -7.30
N LEU A 458 22.87 -23.79 -8.26
CA LEU A 458 22.86 -23.02 -9.53
C LEU A 458 22.80 -21.50 -9.33
N ILE A 459 23.28 -21.01 -8.19
CA ILE A 459 23.28 -19.61 -7.78
C ILE A 459 24.28 -18.83 -8.62
N LEU A 460 23.82 -17.73 -9.25
CA LEU A 460 24.68 -16.81 -9.96
C LEU A 460 25.46 -15.93 -8.97
N VAL A 461 26.78 -15.87 -9.15
CA VAL A 461 27.75 -15.18 -8.27
C VAL A 461 28.85 -14.51 -9.07
N SER A 462 29.64 -13.62 -8.42
CA SER A 462 30.87 -13.07 -9.01
C SER A 462 31.92 -14.17 -9.26
N ASP A 463 32.66 -14.07 -10.37
CA ASP A 463 33.75 -14.98 -10.73
C ASP A 463 35.15 -14.55 -10.20
N ASP A 464 35.18 -13.49 -9.37
CA ASP A 464 36.37 -12.77 -8.87
C ASP A 464 37.26 -12.15 -9.96
N LYS A 465 36.75 -11.95 -11.19
CA LYS A 465 37.47 -11.32 -12.32
C LYS A 465 36.63 -10.25 -13.04
N GLY A 466 35.46 -9.91 -12.47
CA GLY A 466 34.54 -8.91 -13.02
C GLY A 466 33.48 -9.47 -13.99
N GLY A 467 33.33 -10.80 -14.07
CA GLY A 467 32.20 -11.47 -14.72
C GLY A 467 31.36 -12.28 -13.72
N THR A 468 30.41 -13.05 -14.25
CA THR A 468 29.52 -13.90 -13.44
C THR A 468 29.71 -15.40 -13.72
N THR A 469 29.34 -16.25 -12.75
CA THR A 469 29.35 -17.72 -12.90
C THR A 469 28.33 -18.38 -11.96
N ARG A 470 27.89 -19.61 -12.26
CA ARG A 470 26.94 -20.35 -11.43
C ARG A 470 27.61 -21.42 -10.58
N LEU A 471 27.40 -21.39 -9.27
CA LEU A 471 27.96 -22.34 -8.31
C LEU A 471 26.86 -23.02 -7.47
N SER A 472 27.21 -24.15 -6.85
CA SER A 472 26.32 -24.91 -5.96
C SER A 472 27.05 -25.33 -4.68
N GLY A 473 26.39 -25.23 -3.54
CA GLY A 473 26.92 -25.50 -2.20
C GLY A 473 26.16 -24.74 -1.11
N THR A 474 26.08 -25.32 0.09
CA THR A 474 25.53 -24.66 1.29
C THR A 474 26.28 -23.38 1.67
N SER A 475 27.52 -23.23 1.19
CA SER A 475 28.33 -22.00 1.25
C SER A 475 27.74 -20.81 0.50
N PHE A 476 26.82 -21.02 -0.46
CA PHE A 476 26.06 -19.96 -1.17
C PHE A 476 24.67 -19.73 -0.59
N ALA A 477 24.14 -20.67 0.19
CA ALA A 477 22.91 -20.48 0.97
C ALA A 477 23.16 -19.61 2.22
N ALA A 478 24.26 -19.85 2.93
CA ALA A 478 24.68 -19.08 4.11
C ALA A 478 24.75 -17.53 3.91
N PRO A 479 25.37 -16.98 2.84
CA PRO A 479 25.41 -15.54 2.61
C PRO A 479 24.03 -14.89 2.44
N LEU A 480 23.02 -15.61 1.93
CA LEU A 480 21.66 -15.07 1.81
C LEU A 480 21.06 -14.78 3.19
N VAL A 481 21.28 -15.68 4.16
CA VAL A 481 20.90 -15.48 5.56
C VAL A 481 21.69 -14.33 6.19
N SER A 482 23.00 -14.25 5.95
CA SER A 482 23.85 -13.14 6.41
C SER A 482 23.42 -11.77 5.85
N GLY A 483 22.99 -11.72 4.59
CA GLY A 483 22.44 -10.52 3.96
C GLY A 483 21.09 -10.09 4.56
N ALA A 484 20.19 -11.03 4.84
CA ALA A 484 18.91 -10.74 5.50
C ALA A 484 19.12 -10.15 6.90
N ILE A 485 20.10 -10.67 7.66
CA ILE A 485 20.54 -10.11 8.94
C ILE A 485 21.09 -8.68 8.78
N ALA A 486 21.84 -8.41 7.71
CA ALA A 486 22.35 -7.07 7.43
C ALA A 486 21.24 -6.05 7.15
N LEU A 487 20.15 -6.45 6.50
CA LEU A 487 18.96 -5.59 6.35
C LEU A 487 18.28 -5.31 7.70
N LEU A 488 18.12 -6.33 8.57
CA LEU A 488 17.62 -6.13 9.94
C LEU A 488 18.48 -5.12 10.73
N HIS A 489 19.80 -5.20 10.58
CA HIS A 489 20.77 -4.37 11.29
C HIS A 489 20.95 -2.95 10.70
N ASP A 490 20.52 -2.68 9.47
CA ASP A 490 20.37 -1.31 8.95
C ASP A 490 19.02 -0.72 9.41
N ARG A 491 17.94 -1.48 9.25
CA ARG A 491 16.58 -1.05 9.59
C ARG A 491 16.36 -0.78 11.08
N TRP A 492 16.98 -1.59 11.95
CA TRP A 492 16.90 -1.52 13.40
C TRP A 492 18.30 -1.72 14.04
N PRO A 493 19.18 -0.69 14.04
CA PRO A 493 20.57 -0.82 14.46
C PRO A 493 20.82 -1.42 15.84
N TRP A 494 19.90 -1.23 16.79
CA TRP A 494 19.98 -1.83 18.13
C TRP A 494 19.98 -3.36 18.14
N LEU A 495 19.49 -4.01 17.07
CA LEU A 495 19.56 -5.46 16.92
C LEU A 495 20.99 -6.00 16.82
N LYS A 496 21.97 -5.16 16.42
CA LYS A 496 23.42 -5.49 16.46
C LYS A 496 23.88 -5.89 17.87
N ALA A 497 23.25 -5.36 18.92
CA ALA A 497 23.51 -5.68 20.32
C ALA A 497 22.54 -6.72 20.91
N GLN A 498 21.70 -7.35 20.06
CA GLN A 498 20.69 -8.33 20.46
C GLN A 498 20.73 -9.58 19.53
N PRO A 499 21.90 -10.22 19.34
CA PRO A 499 22.07 -11.21 18.27
C PRO A 499 21.15 -12.43 18.41
N MET A 500 20.77 -12.81 19.63
CA MET A 500 19.80 -13.89 19.87
C MET A 500 18.37 -13.50 19.41
N ALA A 501 17.99 -12.23 19.53
CA ALA A 501 16.73 -11.72 18.98
C ALA A 501 16.79 -11.64 17.44
N THR A 502 17.93 -11.22 16.87
CA THR A 502 18.16 -11.24 15.41
C THR A 502 18.02 -12.65 14.84
N ALA A 503 18.67 -13.64 15.45
CA ALA A 503 18.55 -15.04 15.03
C ALA A 503 17.10 -15.54 15.16
N ALA A 504 16.42 -15.21 16.27
CA ALA A 504 15.01 -15.54 16.45
C ALA A 504 14.10 -14.87 15.41
N ILE A 505 14.37 -13.65 14.92
CA ILE A 505 13.58 -13.04 13.83
C ILE A 505 13.69 -13.89 12.58
N ILE A 506 14.92 -14.15 12.11
CA ILE A 506 15.18 -14.91 10.88
C ILE A 506 14.56 -16.31 10.92
N LEU A 507 14.69 -17.00 12.05
CA LEU A 507 14.19 -18.36 12.22
C LEU A 507 12.66 -18.41 12.34
N ASN A 508 12.03 -17.44 13.03
CA ASN A 508 10.55 -17.39 13.16
C ASN A 508 9.84 -16.73 11.96
N SER A 509 10.57 -16.05 11.06
CA SER A 509 10.01 -15.55 9.80
C SER A 509 10.13 -16.54 8.65
N ALA A 510 10.79 -17.69 8.86
CA ALA A 510 10.99 -18.69 7.82
C ALA A 510 9.66 -19.25 7.29
N LYS A 511 9.63 -19.53 5.99
CA LYS A 511 8.52 -20.18 5.30
C LYS A 511 8.62 -21.69 5.52
N ASP A 512 7.70 -22.22 6.32
CA ASP A 512 7.49 -23.65 6.58
C ASP A 512 7.56 -24.51 5.29
N LEU A 513 8.37 -25.58 5.32
CA LEU A 513 8.61 -26.51 4.20
C LEU A 513 8.64 -27.95 4.71
N GLY A 514 8.13 -28.89 3.90
CA GLY A 514 8.16 -30.32 4.22
C GLY A 514 7.02 -30.73 5.15
N ALA A 515 7.36 -31.09 6.40
CA ALA A 515 6.36 -31.41 7.43
C ALA A 515 6.02 -30.14 8.23
N PRO A 516 4.75 -29.90 8.64
CA PRO A 516 4.38 -28.63 9.26
C PRO A 516 5.11 -28.31 10.58
N GLY A 517 5.81 -27.18 10.60
CA GLY A 517 6.66 -26.75 11.71
C GLY A 517 8.05 -27.41 11.70
N THR A 518 8.89 -27.13 12.69
CA THR A 518 10.32 -27.49 12.64
C THR A 518 10.58 -28.98 12.41
N ASP A 519 11.20 -29.32 11.29
CA ASP A 519 11.36 -30.68 10.79
C ASP A 519 12.84 -31.15 10.73
N ASP A 520 13.05 -32.40 10.33
CA ASP A 520 14.36 -33.05 10.35
C ASP A 520 15.19 -32.79 9.06
N VAL A 521 14.61 -32.18 8.02
CA VAL A 521 15.21 -31.93 6.69
C VAL A 521 15.46 -30.45 6.41
N TYR A 522 14.44 -29.61 6.53
CA TYR A 522 14.47 -28.16 6.25
C TYR A 522 14.68 -27.33 7.52
N GLY A 523 14.59 -27.92 8.71
CA GLY A 523 14.73 -27.22 9.98
C GLY A 523 13.50 -26.35 10.23
N VAL A 524 13.67 -25.05 10.43
CA VAL A 524 12.53 -24.10 10.56
C VAL A 524 11.88 -23.74 9.22
N GLY A 525 12.43 -24.22 8.09
CA GLY A 525 11.94 -23.95 6.74
C GLY A 525 12.87 -23.05 5.93
N LEU A 526 12.30 -22.39 4.91
CA LEU A 526 13.01 -21.57 3.93
C LEU A 526 13.16 -20.12 4.39
N LEU A 527 14.33 -19.53 4.18
CA LEU A 527 14.58 -18.10 4.36
C LEU A 527 13.54 -17.26 3.60
N ASP A 528 12.83 -16.39 4.32
CA ASP A 528 11.94 -15.39 3.76
C ASP A 528 12.40 -14.00 4.22
N VAL A 529 12.97 -13.24 3.28
CA VAL A 529 13.61 -11.95 3.59
C VAL A 529 12.55 -10.87 3.79
N GLU A 530 11.49 -10.82 2.99
CA GLU A 530 10.38 -9.87 3.22
C GLU A 530 9.70 -10.12 4.57
N ALA A 531 9.38 -11.37 4.92
CA ALA A 531 8.79 -11.73 6.20
C ALA A 531 9.71 -11.38 7.38
N SER A 532 11.04 -11.52 7.22
CA SER A 532 11.99 -11.09 8.27
C SER A 532 11.91 -9.59 8.54
N GLN A 533 11.65 -8.76 7.52
CA GLN A 533 11.45 -7.31 7.66
C GLN A 533 10.01 -6.92 8.06
N ALA A 534 9.09 -7.89 8.15
CA ALA A 534 7.71 -7.70 8.59
C ALA A 534 7.56 -8.00 10.11
N PRO A 535 6.44 -7.63 10.73
CA PRO A 535 6.03 -8.17 12.03
C PRO A 535 5.80 -9.68 11.94
N LEU A 536 6.46 -10.44 12.81
CA LEU A 536 6.24 -11.89 12.98
C LEU A 536 4.79 -12.17 13.39
N ASN A 537 4.18 -11.28 14.17
CA ASN A 537 2.77 -11.38 14.53
C ASN A 537 2.07 -10.01 14.59
N PHE A 538 1.44 -9.62 13.48
CA PHE A 538 0.58 -8.44 13.37
C PHE A 538 -0.52 -8.33 14.45
N ALA A 539 -0.86 -9.43 15.13
CA ALA A 539 -1.87 -9.48 16.20
C ALA A 539 -1.31 -9.32 17.63
N THR A 540 0.01 -9.19 17.81
CA THR A 540 0.66 -8.83 19.10
C THR A 540 1.27 -7.43 19.10
N LEU A 541 1.35 -6.77 17.94
CA LEU A 541 1.75 -5.36 17.80
C LEU A 541 1.00 -4.45 18.78
N LYS A 542 1.69 -3.44 19.32
CA LYS A 542 1.15 -2.45 20.26
C LYS A 542 1.47 -1.03 19.81
N TYR A 543 0.61 -0.09 20.14
CA TYR A 543 0.85 1.34 19.92
C TYR A 543 0.58 2.14 21.18
N TYR A 544 1.17 3.33 21.31
CA TYR A 544 1.15 4.09 22.55
C TYR A 544 0.63 5.51 22.33
N PHE A 545 -0.40 5.86 23.09
CA PHE A 545 -0.99 7.18 23.19
C PHE A 545 -0.29 8.06 24.20
N VAL A 546 -0.43 9.38 24.04
CA VAL A 546 0.05 10.37 25.02
C VAL A 546 -1.10 11.30 25.40
N ASP A 547 -1.69 11.04 26.56
CA ASP A 547 -2.78 11.81 27.16
C ASP A 547 -2.19 12.81 28.17
N GLY A 548 -1.95 14.04 27.70
CA GLY A 548 -1.25 15.08 28.44
C GLY A 548 0.23 14.73 28.67
N THR A 549 0.49 14.04 29.79
CA THR A 549 1.77 13.47 30.23
C THR A 549 1.73 11.94 30.43
N THR A 550 0.56 11.30 30.31
CA THR A 550 0.36 9.87 30.60
C THR A 550 0.44 9.06 29.32
N THR A 551 1.31 8.05 29.28
CA THR A 551 1.41 7.11 28.16
C THR A 551 0.49 5.91 28.37
N LYS A 552 -0.36 5.57 27.39
CA LYS A 552 -1.26 4.40 27.43
C LYS A 552 -0.96 3.48 26.24
N SER A 553 -0.67 2.19 26.49
CA SER A 553 -0.48 1.18 25.44
C SER A 553 -1.80 0.53 25.01
N VAL A 554 -2.00 0.31 23.72
CA VAL A 554 -3.17 -0.39 23.15
C VAL A 554 -2.71 -1.42 22.11
N ASP A 555 -3.33 -2.61 22.11
CA ASP A 555 -3.02 -3.67 21.15
C ASP A 555 -3.60 -3.36 19.75
N VAL A 556 -2.81 -3.58 18.70
CA VAL A 556 -3.21 -3.36 17.30
C VAL A 556 -4.38 -4.26 16.87
N LYS A 557 -4.77 -5.29 17.64
CA LYS A 557 -6.04 -6.00 17.46
C LYS A 557 -7.26 -5.07 17.42
N THR A 558 -7.25 -3.95 18.17
CA THR A 558 -8.32 -2.93 18.12
C THR A 558 -8.32 -2.12 16.81
N VAL A 559 -7.22 -2.14 16.06
CA VAL A 559 -7.03 -1.47 14.77
C VAL A 559 -7.16 -2.45 13.61
N ARG A 560 -6.82 -3.74 13.79
CA ARG A 560 -6.97 -4.78 12.77
C ARG A 560 -8.44 -5.01 12.41
N SER A 561 -9.36 -4.90 13.36
CA SER A 561 -10.80 -4.81 13.08
C SER A 561 -11.11 -3.68 12.09
N THR A 562 -10.48 -2.51 12.25
CA THR A 562 -10.66 -1.33 11.36
C THR A 562 -10.06 -1.55 9.97
N VAL A 563 -8.96 -2.29 9.86
CA VAL A 563 -8.24 -2.53 8.59
C VAL A 563 -8.91 -3.63 7.76
N ASN A 564 -9.32 -4.75 8.38
CA ASN A 564 -10.06 -5.83 7.71
C ASN A 564 -11.52 -5.45 7.37
N GLY A 565 -11.94 -4.19 7.61
CA GLY A 565 -13.33 -3.77 7.63
C GLY A 565 -13.60 -2.43 6.95
N THR A 566 -13.10 -2.21 5.73
CA THR A 566 -13.30 -1.01 4.89
C THR A 566 -12.50 0.23 5.30
N THR A 567 -11.89 0.89 4.31
CA THR A 567 -11.11 2.12 4.53
C THR A 567 -11.98 3.26 5.05
N THR A 568 -11.60 3.82 6.20
CA THR A 568 -12.33 4.87 6.90
C THR A 568 -11.92 6.25 6.36
N SER A 569 -12.90 7.00 5.83
CA SER A 569 -12.65 8.30 5.19
C SER A 569 -12.69 9.47 6.18
N THR A 570 -11.78 10.43 6.01
CA THR A 570 -11.47 11.49 6.98
C THR A 570 -11.45 12.88 6.36
N ALA A 571 -11.75 13.90 7.16
CA ALA A 571 -11.85 15.31 6.77
C ALA A 571 -10.51 16.02 6.55
N ILE A 572 -9.38 15.37 6.84
CA ILE A 572 -8.08 16.05 6.86
C ILE A 572 -7.03 15.17 6.17
N ASN A 573 -6.26 15.76 5.26
CA ASN A 573 -5.11 15.10 4.66
C ASN A 573 -3.97 15.03 5.68
N LEU A 574 -3.88 13.89 6.37
CA LEU A 574 -2.80 13.53 7.28
C LEU A 574 -1.84 12.50 6.65
N SER A 575 -1.66 12.50 5.32
CA SER A 575 -0.78 11.53 4.63
C SER A 575 0.67 11.57 5.10
N SER A 576 1.13 12.72 5.60
CA SER A 576 2.46 12.96 6.18
C SER A 576 2.54 12.66 7.69
N GLY A 577 1.46 12.19 8.31
CA GLY A 577 1.40 11.82 9.72
C GLY A 577 1.26 10.31 9.90
N TYR A 578 2.06 9.73 10.79
CA TYR A 578 2.15 8.29 11.00
C TYR A 578 1.95 7.92 12.47
N LEU A 579 1.23 6.84 12.71
CA LEU A 579 1.26 6.13 13.98
C LEU A 579 2.42 5.13 13.97
N THR A 580 3.32 5.24 14.94
CA THR A 580 4.31 4.17 15.19
C THR A 580 3.65 3.05 15.98
N VAL A 581 3.73 1.83 15.45
CA VAL A 581 3.37 0.59 16.15
C VAL A 581 4.62 -0.23 16.40
N PHE A 582 4.61 -1.04 17.45
CA PHE A 582 5.76 -1.73 17.98
C PHE A 582 5.47 -3.22 18.13
N GLU A 583 6.34 -4.05 17.57
CA GLU A 583 6.48 -5.44 17.97
C GLU A 583 7.34 -5.52 19.23
N ASP A 584 7.02 -6.44 20.13
CA ASP A 584 7.78 -6.73 21.35
C ASP A 584 8.37 -8.13 21.22
N LEU A 585 9.70 -8.23 21.16
CA LEU A 585 10.44 -9.48 20.97
C LEU A 585 10.81 -10.16 22.30
N GLY A 586 10.36 -9.61 23.43
CA GLY A 586 10.86 -9.99 24.75
C GLY A 586 12.18 -9.30 25.09
N GLY A 587 12.62 -9.47 26.34
CA GLY A 587 13.84 -8.82 26.86
C GLY A 587 13.78 -7.28 26.94
N GLY A 588 12.67 -6.65 26.53
CA GLY A 588 12.56 -5.21 26.33
C GLY A 588 12.87 -4.75 24.89
N VAL A 589 13.32 -5.65 24.01
CA VAL A 589 13.67 -5.36 22.61
C VAL A 589 12.39 -5.20 21.77
N LYS A 590 12.34 -4.17 20.94
CA LYS A 590 11.16 -3.83 20.12
C LYS A 590 11.56 -3.51 18.68
N ARG A 591 10.64 -3.69 17.74
CA ARG A 591 10.77 -3.25 16.33
C ARG A 591 9.66 -2.28 15.99
N ASP A 592 9.99 -1.21 15.26
CA ASP A 592 9.06 -0.13 14.92
C ASP A 592 8.53 -0.21 13.48
N TYR A 593 7.24 0.03 13.32
CA TYR A 593 6.55 0.06 12.03
C TYR A 593 5.63 1.28 11.95
N LEU A 594 5.42 1.83 10.76
CA LEU A 594 4.67 3.08 10.56
C LEU A 594 3.35 2.83 9.82
N ILE A 595 2.23 3.28 10.40
CA ILE A 595 0.89 3.19 9.81
C ILE A 595 0.37 4.62 9.56
N PRO A 596 -0.08 4.99 8.35
CA PRO A 596 -0.62 6.32 8.08
C PRO A 596 -1.85 6.67 8.94
N LEU A 597 -1.90 7.87 9.51
CA LEU A 597 -3.00 8.30 10.39
C LEU A 597 -4.37 8.40 9.71
N SER A 598 -4.39 8.41 8.37
CA SER A 598 -5.61 8.34 7.57
C SER A 598 -6.44 7.09 7.84
N SER A 599 -5.85 5.97 8.30
CA SER A 599 -6.56 4.71 8.56
C SER A 599 -7.41 4.68 9.84
N ARG A 600 -7.48 5.80 10.59
CA ARG A 600 -7.92 5.81 12.00
C ARG A 600 -9.01 6.86 12.32
N LEU A 601 -9.35 7.71 11.36
CA LEU A 601 -10.30 8.83 11.53
C LEU A 601 -11.56 8.63 10.69
N VAL A 602 -12.70 9.21 11.11
CA VAL A 602 -14.01 8.97 10.50
C VAL A 602 -14.84 10.25 10.38
N GLY A 603 -15.14 10.66 9.15
CA GLY A 603 -16.21 11.59 8.83
C GLY A 603 -15.83 12.70 7.84
N THR A 604 -16.82 13.07 7.01
CA THR A 604 -16.92 14.31 6.20
C THR A 604 -15.69 14.71 5.38
N GLN A 605 -15.71 14.41 4.08
CA GLN A 605 -14.74 14.90 3.09
C GLN A 605 -14.44 16.41 3.23
N VAL A 606 -13.20 16.77 2.97
CA VAL A 606 -12.78 18.13 2.63
C VAL A 606 -11.95 18.03 1.35
N ASN A 607 -12.10 18.97 0.42
CA ASN A 607 -11.42 19.02 -0.89
C ASN A 607 -11.85 17.99 -1.96
N GLY A 608 -12.98 17.30 -1.79
CA GLY A 608 -13.76 16.77 -2.93
C GLY A 608 -13.67 15.27 -3.24
N GLU A 609 -12.87 14.46 -2.54
CA GLU A 609 -12.71 13.02 -2.86
C GLU A 609 -13.31 12.02 -1.86
N TYR A 610 -13.62 10.82 -2.37
CA TYR A 610 -13.71 9.56 -1.64
C TYR A 610 -13.03 8.48 -2.51
N PHE A 611 -11.77 8.14 -2.27
CA PHE A 611 -11.07 7.16 -3.13
C PHE A 611 -11.81 5.81 -3.21
N GLN A 612 -12.24 5.24 -2.07
CA GLN A 612 -13.03 4.00 -2.05
C GLN A 612 -14.50 4.18 -2.44
N GLY A 613 -14.99 5.42 -2.51
CA GLY A 613 -16.34 5.72 -3.00
C GLY A 613 -16.47 5.51 -4.52
N TYR A 614 -15.38 5.70 -5.26
CA TYR A 614 -15.31 5.48 -6.69
C TYR A 614 -15.31 3.98 -7.04
N VAL A 615 -14.31 3.25 -6.53
CA VAL A 615 -14.08 1.83 -6.84
C VAL A 615 -15.27 0.95 -6.43
N ALA A 616 -15.80 1.13 -5.21
CA ALA A 616 -16.83 0.24 -4.67
C ALA A 616 -18.20 0.33 -5.37
N ASN A 617 -18.53 1.48 -5.97
CA ASN A 617 -19.82 1.64 -6.68
C ASN A 617 -19.73 1.17 -8.14
N ARG A 618 -18.61 1.42 -8.83
CA ARG A 618 -18.37 0.92 -10.20
C ARG A 618 -18.47 -0.62 -10.30
N LEU A 619 -17.99 -1.35 -9.30
CA LEU A 619 -18.03 -2.81 -9.31
C LEU A 619 -19.44 -3.39 -9.08
N VAL A 620 -20.30 -2.68 -8.34
CA VAL A 620 -21.66 -3.14 -8.01
C VAL A 620 -22.68 -2.79 -9.10
N ASP A 621 -22.54 -1.64 -9.77
CA ASP A 621 -23.49 -1.19 -10.79
C ASP A 621 -23.28 -1.82 -12.18
N TRP A 622 -22.23 -2.64 -12.36
CA TRP A 622 -22.10 -3.55 -13.51
C TRP A 622 -22.97 -4.81 -13.38
N ALA A 623 -23.26 -5.26 -12.16
CA ALA A 623 -23.72 -6.62 -11.88
C ALA A 623 -25.24 -6.84 -11.83
N THR A 624 -26.07 -5.79 -11.72
CA THR A 624 -27.53 -5.93 -11.58
C THR A 624 -28.31 -4.85 -12.34
N SER A 625 -29.16 -5.25 -13.28
CA SER A 625 -30.01 -4.37 -14.08
C SER A 625 -31.45 -4.24 -13.54
N ALA A 626 -32.25 -3.36 -14.16
CA ALA A 626 -33.67 -3.08 -13.87
C ALA A 626 -33.92 -2.16 -12.62
N PRO A 627 -35.14 -1.62 -12.39
CA PRO A 627 -35.32 -0.17 -12.54
C PRO A 627 -35.59 0.59 -11.22
N ALA A 628 -35.23 1.87 -11.19
CA ALA A 628 -35.35 2.72 -10.01
C ALA A 628 -36.80 3.14 -9.65
N ALA A 629 -37.14 2.99 -8.37
CA ALA A 629 -38.36 3.55 -7.78
C ALA A 629 -38.20 5.06 -7.43
N LYS A 630 -39.33 5.77 -7.29
CA LYS A 630 -39.40 7.23 -7.10
C LYS A 630 -39.40 7.65 -5.61
N LEU A 631 -39.35 8.99 -5.39
CA LEU A 631 -39.38 9.78 -4.12
C LEU A 631 -37.98 10.25 -3.67
N GLY A 632 -37.76 11.51 -3.27
CA GLY A 632 -38.61 12.71 -3.32
C GLY A 632 -38.15 13.79 -2.31
N PHE A 633 -37.88 15.03 -2.75
CA PHE A 633 -37.11 16.01 -1.95
C PHE A 633 -37.80 17.36 -1.63
N THR A 634 -37.74 17.76 -0.36
CA THR A 634 -37.83 19.12 0.22
C THR A 634 -38.79 20.16 -0.37
N GLN A 635 -39.98 20.24 0.23
CA GLN A 635 -40.39 21.33 1.14
C GLN A 635 -41.83 21.02 1.61
N ALA A 636 -42.17 21.32 2.86
CA ALA A 636 -43.50 21.07 3.42
C ALA A 636 -44.43 22.30 3.28
N PRO A 637 -45.76 22.12 3.34
CA PRO A 637 -46.69 23.24 3.54
C PRO A 637 -46.54 23.86 4.93
N ARG A 638 -47.04 25.10 5.08
CA ARG A 638 -47.34 25.71 6.38
C ARG A 638 -48.85 25.71 6.52
N LEU A 639 -49.37 25.11 7.60
CA LEU A 639 -50.77 25.20 7.99
C LEU A 639 -50.89 26.26 9.08
N GLY A 640 -51.64 27.33 8.81
CA GLY A 640 -51.98 28.34 9.81
C GLY A 640 -53.38 28.09 10.33
N PHE A 641 -53.55 27.97 11.64
CA PHE A 641 -54.85 28.01 12.28
C PHE A 641 -55.20 29.47 12.63
N MET A 642 -56.47 29.85 12.47
CA MET A 642 -56.94 31.18 12.85
C MET A 642 -56.97 31.31 14.38
N GLY A 643 -56.02 32.09 14.92
CA GLY A 643 -56.07 32.55 16.31
C GLY A 643 -57.14 33.64 16.51
N ALA A 644 -57.60 33.80 17.74
CA ALA A 644 -58.53 34.87 18.12
C ALA A 644 -57.89 36.28 17.97
N PRO A 645 -58.69 37.35 17.85
CA PRO A 645 -58.18 38.70 17.58
C PRO A 645 -57.11 39.14 18.59
N GLY A 646 -55.93 39.52 18.09
CA GLY A 646 -54.83 40.09 18.87
C GLY A 646 -53.54 39.27 18.90
N TYR A 647 -53.58 37.94 18.68
CA TYR A 647 -52.38 37.10 18.77
C TYR A 647 -52.20 36.17 17.55
N SER A 648 -51.01 36.20 16.94
CA SER A 648 -50.66 35.29 15.83
C SER A 648 -49.79 34.12 16.33
N TRP A 649 -50.34 32.92 16.26
CA TRP A 649 -49.66 31.67 16.59
C TRP A 649 -49.45 30.87 15.30
N GLN A 650 -48.21 30.50 14.98
CA GLN A 650 -47.90 29.70 13.78
C GLN A 650 -47.17 28.41 14.16
N VAL A 651 -47.92 27.30 14.25
CA VAL A 651 -47.36 25.96 14.44
C VAL A 651 -47.09 25.35 13.07
N SER A 652 -45.84 24.97 12.80
CA SER A 652 -45.45 24.32 11.55
C SER A 652 -44.81 22.95 11.79
N MET A 653 -45.34 21.93 11.12
CA MET A 653 -44.80 20.57 11.15
C MET A 653 -44.48 20.11 9.73
N SER A 654 -43.27 19.61 9.53
CA SER A 654 -42.71 19.34 8.21
C SER A 654 -41.94 18.02 8.19
N SER A 655 -42.64 16.93 7.86
CA SER A 655 -41.98 15.67 7.52
C SER A 655 -41.20 15.82 6.21
N ARG A 656 -39.92 15.44 6.23
CA ARG A 656 -39.05 15.37 5.05
C ARG A 656 -38.47 13.97 4.98
N LEU A 657 -38.54 13.31 3.83
CA LEU A 657 -37.61 12.21 3.54
C LEU A 657 -36.22 12.83 3.42
N ALA A 658 -35.47 12.82 4.52
CA ALA A 658 -34.07 13.18 4.49
C ALA A 658 -33.33 11.99 3.88
N ASN A 659 -32.84 12.15 2.65
CA ASN A 659 -32.01 11.12 2.00
C ASN A 659 -30.64 11.02 2.69
N THR A 660 -30.65 10.44 3.89
CA THR A 660 -29.46 10.10 4.66
C THR A 660 -29.06 8.71 4.22
N TYR A 661 -28.44 8.63 3.03
CA TYR A 661 -27.90 7.42 2.40
C TYR A 661 -28.97 6.35 2.10
N ALA A 662 -29.47 6.35 0.86
CA ALA A 662 -30.29 5.27 0.31
C ALA A 662 -29.45 4.00 0.08
N VAL A 663 -29.11 3.29 1.16
CA VAL A 663 -28.59 1.92 1.09
C VAL A 663 -29.64 1.04 0.40
N ARG A 664 -29.22 0.11 -0.48
CA ARG A 664 -30.15 -0.77 -1.24
C ARG A 664 -31.07 -1.64 -0.36
N SER A 665 -30.90 -1.66 0.96
CA SER A 665 -31.83 -2.24 1.94
C SER A 665 -31.94 -1.35 3.20
N GLY A 666 -33.18 -1.11 3.66
CA GLY A 666 -33.47 -0.28 4.84
C GLY A 666 -33.92 1.15 4.49
N GLY A 667 -35.23 1.40 4.57
CA GLY A 667 -35.83 2.66 4.10
C GLY A 667 -35.38 3.92 4.86
N ALA A 668 -35.18 5.01 4.10
CA ALA A 668 -34.85 6.33 4.64
C ALA A 668 -35.96 6.82 5.59
N ARG A 669 -35.65 6.91 6.89
CA ARG A 669 -36.59 7.44 7.88
C ARG A 669 -36.81 8.93 7.63
N PRO A 670 -38.06 9.42 7.55
CA PRO A 670 -38.30 10.85 7.41
C PRO A 670 -37.82 11.60 8.66
N LYS A 671 -36.94 12.59 8.47
CA LYS A 671 -36.69 13.59 9.52
C LYS A 671 -37.91 14.49 9.60
N ILE A 672 -38.57 14.48 10.75
CA ILE A 672 -39.65 15.42 11.04
C ILE A 672 -39.00 16.70 11.55
N ASN A 673 -38.96 17.72 10.70
CA ASN A 673 -38.62 19.08 11.14
C ASN A 673 -39.88 19.74 11.67
N SER A 674 -39.84 20.29 12.87
CA SER A 674 -40.98 20.92 13.55
C SER A 674 -40.54 22.25 14.13
N ALA A 675 -41.36 23.29 13.96
CA ALA A 675 -41.07 24.63 14.47
C ALA A 675 -42.37 25.36 14.80
N MET A 676 -42.48 25.86 16.02
CA MET A 676 -43.54 26.74 16.50
C MET A 676 -43.01 28.17 16.55
N GLN A 677 -43.71 29.10 15.90
CA GLN A 677 -43.37 30.51 15.85
C GLN A 677 -44.45 31.35 16.54
N PHE A 678 -44.02 32.14 17.52
CA PHE A 678 -44.83 33.07 18.31
C PHE A 678 -44.43 34.49 17.90
N THR A 679 -45.36 35.33 17.45
CA THR A 679 -45.04 36.71 17.04
C THR A 679 -45.95 37.70 17.75
N SER A 680 -45.33 38.69 18.38
CA SER A 680 -46.00 39.78 19.10
C SER A 680 -46.96 40.56 18.20
N PRO A 681 -48.02 41.20 18.76
CA PRO A 681 -49.07 41.85 17.96
C PRO A 681 -48.57 42.98 17.06
N GLN A 682 -47.44 43.60 17.42
CA GLN A 682 -46.78 44.70 16.72
C GLN A 682 -45.61 44.23 15.84
N GLY A 683 -45.32 42.92 15.78
CA GLY A 683 -44.21 42.34 15.02
C GLY A 683 -42.80 42.61 15.57
N GLY A 684 -42.66 43.38 16.66
CA GLY A 684 -41.37 43.80 17.23
C GLY A 684 -40.56 42.66 17.89
N LEU A 685 -41.22 41.59 18.32
CA LEU A 685 -40.62 40.35 18.79
C LEU A 685 -41.24 39.15 18.08
N SER A 686 -40.40 38.21 17.64
CA SER A 686 -40.77 36.88 17.17
C SER A 686 -39.85 35.81 17.78
N LEU A 687 -40.43 34.73 18.30
CA LEU A 687 -39.73 33.60 18.92
C LEU A 687 -40.06 32.32 18.13
N THR A 688 -39.04 31.55 17.76
CA THR A 688 -39.18 30.24 17.12
C THR A 688 -38.57 29.16 18.00
N LEU A 689 -39.30 28.08 18.26
CA LEU A 689 -38.82 26.90 18.99
C LEU A 689 -39.09 25.65 18.16
N GLY A 690 -38.12 24.74 18.04
CA GLY A 690 -38.26 23.59 17.15
C GLY A 690 -37.27 22.46 17.34
N ASN A 691 -37.42 21.43 16.51
CA ASN A 691 -36.51 20.29 16.39
C ASN A 691 -36.40 19.88 14.91
N GLY A 692 -35.17 19.73 14.41
CA GLY A 692 -34.86 19.44 13.01
C GLY A 692 -33.76 20.34 12.43
N ASP A 693 -34.03 20.93 11.27
CA ASP A 693 -33.05 21.63 10.42
C ASP A 693 -32.79 23.08 10.90
N GLY A 694 -32.34 23.23 12.16
CA GLY A 694 -32.19 24.50 12.87
C GLY A 694 -31.30 25.54 12.20
N SER A 695 -30.36 25.14 11.35
CA SER A 695 -29.54 26.08 10.55
C SER A 695 -30.37 27.03 9.69
N ILE A 696 -31.53 26.60 9.18
CA ILE A 696 -32.42 27.47 8.41
C ILE A 696 -33.04 28.54 9.31
N GLU A 697 -33.64 28.16 10.44
CA GLU A 697 -34.40 29.10 11.29
C GLU A 697 -33.53 29.93 12.26
N VAL A 698 -32.24 29.58 12.42
CA VAL A 698 -31.21 30.41 13.09
C VAL A 698 -30.47 31.30 12.08
N GLY A 699 -30.16 30.78 10.88
CA GLY A 699 -29.34 31.48 9.88
C GLY A 699 -30.09 32.41 8.92
N ARG A 700 -31.43 32.26 8.82
CA ARG A 700 -32.29 32.84 7.78
C ARG A 700 -31.99 34.30 7.41
N GLN A 701 -31.80 34.59 6.13
CA GLN A 701 -31.65 35.95 5.62
C GLN A 701 -32.27 36.13 4.22
N ALA A 702 -32.20 37.34 3.67
CA ALA A 702 -32.61 37.58 2.28
C ALA A 702 -31.63 36.90 1.32
N GLY A 703 -32.13 36.30 0.22
CA GLY A 703 -31.32 35.55 -0.75
C GLY A 703 -30.84 34.15 -0.33
N PHE A 704 -30.72 33.90 0.98
CA PHE A 704 -30.20 32.64 1.54
C PHE A 704 -31.12 32.09 2.64
N GLY A 705 -31.63 30.88 2.41
CA GLY A 705 -32.71 30.28 3.21
C GLY A 705 -33.04 28.83 2.83
N LEU A 706 -32.15 28.16 2.10
CA LEU A 706 -32.21 26.74 1.81
C LEU A 706 -31.24 25.98 2.71
N LEU A 707 -31.50 24.68 2.96
CA LEU A 707 -30.54 23.85 3.72
C LEU A 707 -29.17 23.80 3.03
N SER A 708 -29.16 23.85 1.70
CA SER A 708 -27.97 23.86 0.84
C SER A 708 -27.03 25.03 1.10
N ASP A 709 -27.56 26.19 1.54
CA ASP A 709 -26.79 27.42 1.78
C ASP A 709 -25.91 27.31 3.04
N TYR A 710 -26.37 26.57 4.04
CA TYR A 710 -25.73 26.40 5.35
C TYR A 710 -25.10 25.01 5.54
N ASP A 711 -25.23 24.11 4.56
CA ASP A 711 -24.66 22.76 4.61
C ASP A 711 -23.13 22.80 4.50
N PRO A 712 -22.35 22.15 5.39
CA PRO A 712 -20.89 22.27 5.38
C PRO A 712 -20.18 21.70 4.14
N ARG A 713 -20.87 20.90 3.32
CA ARG A 713 -20.34 20.29 2.09
C ARG A 713 -20.76 21.03 0.82
N SER A 714 -21.81 21.86 0.84
CA SER A 714 -22.33 22.55 -0.37
C SER A 714 -22.60 24.04 -0.22
N GLY A 715 -22.63 24.56 0.99
CA GLY A 715 -23.03 25.93 1.30
C GLY A 715 -21.86 26.79 1.78
N GLY A 716 -21.91 28.08 1.46
CA GLY A 716 -20.92 29.07 1.91
C GLY A 716 -21.46 30.07 2.93
N VAL A 717 -22.75 29.98 3.28
CA VAL A 717 -23.43 30.88 4.22
C VAL A 717 -23.33 30.31 5.64
N ASN A 718 -22.41 30.84 6.44
CA ASN A 718 -22.19 30.43 7.83
C ASN A 718 -22.22 28.89 8.08
N PRO A 719 -21.29 28.10 7.49
CA PRO A 719 -21.32 26.63 7.57
C PRO A 719 -21.29 26.05 9.01
N LEU A 720 -20.88 26.84 10.01
CA LEU A 720 -20.91 26.46 11.43
C LEU A 720 -22.32 26.04 11.89
N LEU A 721 -23.36 26.70 11.37
CA LEU A 721 -24.75 26.35 11.69
C LEU A 721 -25.13 24.97 11.16
N GLY A 722 -24.60 24.55 10.01
CA GLY A 722 -24.87 23.25 9.40
C GLY A 722 -24.29 22.08 10.19
N PHE A 723 -23.13 22.25 10.83
CA PHE A 723 -22.54 21.23 11.70
C PHE A 723 -23.48 20.89 12.87
N ALA A 724 -24.02 21.91 13.55
CA ALA A 724 -24.96 21.76 14.66
C ALA A 724 -26.45 21.78 14.25
N SER A 725 -26.77 21.48 12.98
CA SER A 725 -28.15 21.37 12.49
C SER A 725 -28.63 19.92 12.52
N GLY A 726 -29.84 19.67 13.01
CA GLY A 726 -30.46 18.35 13.03
C GLY A 726 -31.06 17.90 14.37
N GLY A 727 -30.99 18.72 15.42
CA GLY A 727 -31.59 18.51 16.73
C GLY A 727 -32.49 19.68 17.16
N ALA A 728 -32.51 19.99 18.46
CA ALA A 728 -33.31 21.08 19.01
C ALA A 728 -32.76 22.45 18.57
N HIS A 729 -33.65 23.40 18.30
CA HIS A 729 -33.27 24.76 17.95
C HIS A 729 -34.23 25.81 18.51
N ALA A 730 -33.70 26.99 18.79
CA ALA A 730 -34.47 28.17 19.17
C ALA A 730 -33.89 29.41 18.49
N SER A 731 -34.75 30.35 18.09
CA SER A 731 -34.32 31.68 17.64
C SER A 731 -35.28 32.77 18.12
N ALA A 732 -34.74 33.96 18.34
CA ALA A 732 -35.46 35.15 18.78
C ALA A 732 -35.07 36.32 17.88
N GLN A 733 -36.04 36.86 17.13
CA GLN A 733 -35.86 38.05 16.31
C GLN A 733 -36.54 39.26 16.98
N ILE A 734 -35.76 40.32 17.18
CA ILE A 734 -36.14 41.57 17.84
C ILE A 734 -35.96 42.70 16.81
N ALA A 735 -36.99 43.50 16.56
CA ALA A 735 -36.86 44.74 15.81
C ALA A 735 -36.31 45.83 16.76
N LEU A 736 -35.11 46.33 16.45
CA LEU A 736 -34.46 47.42 17.19
C LEU A 736 -34.84 48.79 16.60
N ALA A 737 -35.11 48.83 15.30
CA ALA A 737 -35.66 49.95 14.55
C ALA A 737 -36.54 49.39 13.41
N PRO A 738 -37.29 50.22 12.65
CA PRO A 738 -38.03 49.76 11.47
C PRO A 738 -37.15 49.01 10.46
N ASP A 739 -35.86 49.38 10.40
CA ASP A 739 -34.88 48.90 9.44
C ASP A 739 -33.71 48.13 10.05
N LEU A 740 -33.70 47.91 11.37
CA LEU A 740 -32.65 47.14 12.06
C LEU A 740 -33.28 46.04 12.92
N LYS A 741 -32.83 44.80 12.71
CA LYS A 741 -33.23 43.64 13.50
C LYS A 741 -32.03 42.93 14.11
N LEU A 742 -32.19 42.46 15.33
CA LEU A 742 -31.31 41.52 16.00
C LEU A 742 -31.96 40.13 16.00
N SER A 743 -31.26 39.14 15.48
CA SER A 743 -31.65 37.73 15.49
C SER A 743 -30.65 36.96 16.35
N LEU A 744 -31.09 36.48 17.50
CA LEU A 744 -30.35 35.53 18.34
C LEU A 744 -30.82 34.11 18.03
N GLY A 745 -29.95 33.12 18.09
CA GLY A 745 -30.37 31.73 17.96
C GLY A 745 -29.35 30.68 18.37
N LEU A 746 -29.85 29.49 18.65
CA LEU A 746 -29.11 28.31 19.04
C LEU A 746 -29.67 27.09 18.30
N THR A 747 -28.77 26.19 17.90
CA THR A 747 -29.13 24.89 17.32
C THR A 747 -28.19 23.83 17.86
N ASP A 748 -28.75 22.68 18.23
CA ASP A 748 -28.05 21.51 18.71
C ASP A 748 -28.15 20.36 17.69
N ARG A 749 -27.19 19.45 17.77
CA ARG A 749 -27.22 18.18 17.06
C ARG A 749 -26.65 17.08 17.94
N VAL A 750 -27.49 16.11 18.27
CA VAL A 750 -27.08 14.84 18.87
C VAL A 750 -27.28 13.74 17.81
N GLY A 751 -26.18 13.24 17.25
CA GLY A 751 -26.21 12.08 16.37
C GLY A 751 -26.71 10.84 17.12
N SER A 752 -27.68 10.12 16.55
CA SER A 752 -28.08 8.84 17.13
C SER A 752 -27.10 7.76 16.65
N ARG A 753 -26.47 7.02 17.59
CA ARG A 753 -25.52 5.93 17.28
C ARG A 753 -26.05 5.06 16.14
N ARG A 754 -27.32 4.63 16.21
CA ARG A 754 -27.96 3.73 15.24
C ARG A 754 -28.19 4.33 13.83
N ALA A 755 -28.16 5.65 13.65
CA ALA A 755 -28.15 6.27 12.32
C ALA A 755 -26.73 6.32 11.73
N ASP A 756 -25.74 6.62 12.56
CA ASP A 756 -24.33 6.58 12.18
C ASP A 756 -23.91 5.14 11.79
N MET A 757 -24.33 4.12 12.55
CA MET A 757 -24.14 2.70 12.20
C MET A 757 -24.65 2.37 10.79
N ASN A 758 -25.78 2.95 10.36
CA ASN A 758 -26.37 2.68 9.05
C ASN A 758 -25.65 3.39 7.90
N MET A 759 -25.00 4.54 8.14
CA MET A 759 -24.06 5.14 7.16
C MET A 759 -22.82 4.28 6.95
N LEU A 760 -22.45 3.47 7.95
CA LEU A 760 -21.26 2.62 7.99
C LEU A 760 -21.56 1.17 7.57
N ALA A 761 -22.82 0.82 7.31
CA ALA A 761 -23.30 -0.56 7.11
C ALA A 761 -22.97 -1.18 5.72
N ARG A 762 -21.77 -0.93 5.20
CA ARG A 762 -21.15 -1.71 4.12
C ARG A 762 -19.68 -1.95 4.45
N GLY A 763 -19.40 -3.14 4.98
CA GLY A 763 -18.04 -3.67 5.19
C GLY A 763 -17.36 -3.34 6.51
N LEU A 764 -17.88 -2.41 7.34
CA LEU A 764 -17.40 -2.25 8.72
C LEU A 764 -17.98 -3.32 9.63
N ASP A 765 -17.13 -3.98 10.42
CA ASP A 765 -17.57 -4.89 11.47
C ASP A 765 -18.38 -4.12 12.54
N HIS A 766 -19.46 -4.75 13.02
CA HIS A 766 -20.41 -4.17 13.95
C HIS A 766 -19.77 -3.85 15.31
N SER A 767 -18.66 -4.50 15.64
CA SER A 767 -17.83 -4.24 16.83
C SER A 767 -17.28 -2.80 16.86
N LEU A 768 -16.78 -2.29 15.73
CA LEU A 768 -16.03 -1.03 15.62
C LEU A 768 -16.88 0.19 15.95
N ALA A 769 -18.09 0.23 15.39
CA ALA A 769 -18.98 1.36 15.53
C ALA A 769 -19.63 1.46 16.93
N THR A 770 -19.29 0.55 17.84
CA THR A 770 -19.54 0.71 19.28
C THR A 770 -18.60 1.74 19.92
N GLY A 771 -17.33 1.80 19.50
CA GLY A 771 -16.31 2.73 20.01
C GLY A 771 -16.58 4.18 19.63
N LEU A 772 -17.04 4.41 18.39
CA LEU A 772 -17.43 5.72 17.87
C LEU A 772 -18.45 6.42 18.80
N ARG A 773 -18.02 7.53 19.41
CA ARG A 773 -18.89 8.39 20.20
C ARG A 773 -19.90 9.09 19.27
N PRO A 774 -21.20 9.18 19.65
CA PRO A 774 -22.20 9.88 18.86
C PRO A 774 -21.82 11.36 18.71
N TYR A 775 -21.85 11.88 17.48
CA TYR A 775 -21.48 13.25 17.18
C TYR A 775 -22.35 14.24 17.98
N ARG A 776 -21.72 15.21 18.64
CA ARG A 776 -22.40 16.24 19.44
C ARG A 776 -21.84 17.61 19.11
N ALA A 777 -22.70 18.45 18.54
CA ALA A 777 -22.40 19.82 18.21
C ALA A 777 -23.51 20.76 18.67
N GLU A 778 -23.14 21.99 19.04
CA GLU A 778 -24.02 23.08 19.43
C GLU A 778 -23.49 24.36 18.75
N ALA A 779 -24.34 25.12 18.07
CA ALA A 779 -23.98 26.41 17.49
C ALA A 779 -24.87 27.53 18.02
N GLN A 780 -24.24 28.57 18.54
CA GLN A 780 -24.88 29.79 19.03
C GLN A 780 -24.57 30.93 18.05
N SER A 781 -25.56 31.73 17.68
CA SER A 781 -25.45 32.79 16.66
C SER A 781 -26.13 34.08 17.12
N MET A 782 -25.46 35.20 16.85
CA MET A 782 -25.97 36.56 16.99
C MET A 782 -25.83 37.24 15.62
N LYS A 783 -26.95 37.59 14.99
CA LYS A 783 -27.01 38.23 13.67
C LYS A 783 -27.75 39.56 13.71
N PHE A 784 -27.17 40.59 13.13
CA PHE A 784 -27.85 41.84 12.81
C PHE A 784 -28.27 41.82 11.33
N ASP A 785 -29.51 42.20 11.05
CA ASP A 785 -30.04 42.41 9.71
C ASP A 785 -30.43 43.89 9.57
N TYR A 786 -29.81 44.61 8.64
CA TYR A 786 -30.05 46.04 8.39
C TYR A 786 -30.56 46.28 6.96
N ARG A 787 -31.66 47.01 6.83
CA ARG A 787 -32.28 47.37 5.56
C ARG A 787 -31.84 48.78 5.16
N VAL A 788 -30.90 48.89 4.22
CA VAL A 788 -30.32 50.18 3.80
C VAL A 788 -31.36 51.02 3.03
N ASP A 789 -32.12 50.40 2.13
CA ASP A 789 -33.21 51.05 1.41
C ASP A 789 -34.32 50.04 0.99
N ARG A 790 -35.05 50.28 -0.10
CA ARG A 790 -36.09 49.35 -0.61
C ARG A 790 -35.54 48.18 -1.45
N ARG A 791 -34.25 48.22 -1.78
CA ARG A 791 -33.53 47.29 -2.67
C ARG A 791 -32.40 46.57 -1.93
N LEU A 792 -31.59 47.29 -1.14
CA LEU A 792 -30.43 46.77 -0.43
C LEU A 792 -30.74 46.41 1.02
N GLY A 793 -30.44 45.17 1.39
CA GLY A 793 -30.30 44.72 2.77
C GLY A 793 -28.93 44.09 2.99
N VAL A 794 -28.38 44.26 4.20
CA VAL A 794 -27.09 43.69 4.63
C VAL A 794 -27.25 42.98 5.97
N SER A 795 -26.41 41.99 6.23
CA SER A 795 -26.37 41.29 7.52
C SER A 795 -24.94 41.05 7.99
N ALA A 796 -24.78 40.98 9.30
CA ALA A 796 -23.54 40.59 9.96
C ALA A 796 -23.86 39.63 11.11
N ALA A 797 -23.27 38.44 11.09
CA ALA A 797 -23.48 37.40 12.09
C ALA A 797 -22.15 36.98 12.73
N VAL A 798 -22.14 36.82 14.06
CA VAL A 798 -21.10 36.14 14.81
C VAL A 798 -21.67 34.78 15.24
N THR A 799 -20.91 33.71 15.06
CA THR A 799 -21.35 32.36 15.45
C THR A 799 -20.24 31.60 16.16
N GLN A 800 -20.59 30.91 17.24
CA GLN A 800 -19.69 30.00 17.95
C GLN A 800 -20.26 28.58 17.85
N LEU A 801 -19.50 27.71 17.18
CA LEU A 801 -19.69 26.27 17.14
C LEU A 801 -18.90 25.62 18.28
N ALA A 802 -19.56 24.74 19.01
CA ALA A 802 -19.04 23.94 20.10
C ALA A 802 -19.18 22.45 19.75
N GLU A 803 -18.05 21.74 19.75
CA GLU A 803 -17.97 20.33 19.36
C GLU A 803 -17.35 19.50 20.49
N ARG A 804 -17.81 18.25 20.65
CA ARG A 804 -17.30 17.30 21.66
C ARG A 804 -16.71 16.07 20.98
N ASN A 805 -15.46 15.74 21.32
CA ASN A 805 -14.70 14.63 20.74
C ASN A 805 -14.61 14.69 19.19
N SER A 806 -14.72 15.89 18.62
CA SER A 806 -14.73 16.12 17.16
C SER A 806 -14.14 17.49 16.80
N LEU A 807 -13.81 17.66 15.51
CA LEU A 807 -13.30 18.89 14.89
C LEU A 807 -13.93 19.09 13.50
N LEU A 808 -14.80 20.10 13.34
CA LEU A 808 -15.49 20.42 12.09
C LEU A 808 -16.13 19.17 11.44
N GLY A 809 -16.85 18.39 12.25
CA GLY A 809 -17.50 17.14 11.83
C GLY A 809 -16.60 15.90 11.85
N LEU A 810 -15.27 16.05 11.85
CA LEU A 810 -14.33 14.93 11.95
C LEU A 810 -14.39 14.28 13.33
N ARG A 811 -14.42 12.95 13.38
CA ARG A 811 -14.25 12.15 14.60
C ARG A 811 -13.07 11.19 14.46
N SER A 812 -12.64 10.64 15.58
CA SER A 812 -11.82 9.42 15.61
C SER A 812 -12.66 8.22 16.03
N ILE A 813 -12.19 7.01 15.70
CA ILE A 813 -12.68 5.79 16.33
C ILE A 813 -12.30 5.72 17.82
N GLU A 814 -11.24 6.44 18.21
CA GLU A 814 -10.79 6.58 19.59
C GLU A 814 -11.51 7.73 20.30
N ALA A 815 -11.84 7.51 21.56
CA ALA A 815 -12.60 8.43 22.40
C ALA A 815 -11.87 9.74 22.69
N ASP A 816 -10.55 9.67 22.93
CA ASP A 816 -9.76 10.73 23.55
C ASP A 816 -8.84 11.46 22.56
N ASP A 817 -8.82 11.06 21.28
CA ASP A 817 -8.00 11.65 20.21
C ASP A 817 -8.17 13.17 20.10
N PHE A 818 -9.40 13.67 20.20
CA PHE A 818 -9.74 15.11 20.24
C PHE A 818 -10.01 15.65 21.65
N GLY A 819 -9.78 14.85 22.70
CA GLY A 819 -10.11 15.19 24.09
C GLY A 819 -11.57 15.64 24.24
N ASN A 820 -11.79 16.76 24.92
CA ASN A 820 -13.12 17.37 25.07
C ASN A 820 -13.66 18.05 23.78
N GLY A 821 -12.95 17.97 22.64
CA GLY A 821 -13.35 18.51 21.35
C GLY A 821 -12.86 19.95 21.11
N THR A 822 -13.48 20.63 20.15
CA THR A 822 -13.04 21.95 19.66
C THR A 822 -14.08 23.05 19.81
N ALA A 823 -13.63 24.29 19.64
CA ALA A 823 -14.47 25.46 19.52
C ALA A 823 -14.07 26.24 18.27
N THR A 824 -15.05 26.56 17.43
CA THR A 824 -14.84 27.35 16.21
C THR A 824 -15.71 28.60 16.26
N ARG A 825 -15.11 29.75 16.03
CA ARG A 825 -15.82 31.04 15.92
C ARG A 825 -15.81 31.50 14.47
N SER A 826 -16.91 32.04 13.98
CA SER A 826 -17.00 32.68 12.68
C SER A 826 -17.58 34.09 12.75
N ILE A 827 -17.23 34.89 11.75
CA ILE A 827 -17.94 36.11 11.35
C ILE A 827 -18.45 35.87 9.93
N THR A 828 -19.75 36.02 9.72
CA THR A 828 -20.39 35.97 8.40
C THR A 828 -20.92 37.35 8.06
N LEU A 829 -20.56 37.88 6.89
CA LEU A 829 -21.16 39.08 6.31
C LEU A 829 -21.97 38.66 5.09
N ALA A 830 -23.14 39.27 4.87
CA ALA A 830 -23.91 39.07 3.64
C ALA A 830 -24.63 40.34 3.18
N ALA A 831 -24.98 40.35 1.89
CA ALA A 831 -25.75 41.39 1.25
C ALA A 831 -26.78 40.78 0.29
N HIS A 832 -27.94 41.42 0.17
CA HIS A 832 -28.97 41.09 -0.80
C HIS A 832 -29.47 42.38 -1.46
N TYR A 833 -29.53 42.37 -2.79
CA TYR A 833 -29.91 43.53 -3.60
C TYR A 833 -31.01 43.15 -4.60
N ALA A 834 -32.21 43.69 -4.40
CA ALA A 834 -33.35 43.51 -5.29
C ALA A 834 -33.35 44.60 -6.38
N LEU A 835 -33.38 44.16 -7.64
CA LEU A 835 -33.50 45.00 -8.83
C LEU A 835 -34.95 45.00 -9.34
N ASP A 836 -35.24 45.95 -10.23
CA ASP A 836 -36.54 46.03 -10.88
C ASP A 836 -36.82 44.79 -11.74
N HIS A 837 -38.10 44.57 -12.06
CA HIS A 837 -38.58 43.40 -12.80
C HIS A 837 -38.30 42.06 -12.09
N GLY A 838 -38.09 42.04 -10.77
CA GLY A 838 -37.97 40.81 -9.98
C GLY A 838 -36.63 40.07 -10.15
N LEU A 839 -35.57 40.75 -10.58
CA LEU A 839 -34.20 40.25 -10.50
C LEU A 839 -33.62 40.56 -9.11
N SER A 840 -32.73 39.72 -8.58
CA SER A 840 -32.05 39.97 -7.31
C SER A 840 -30.70 39.27 -7.25
N PHE A 841 -29.76 39.91 -6.56
CA PHE A 841 -28.41 39.41 -6.29
C PHE A 841 -28.21 39.22 -4.79
N SER A 842 -27.41 38.23 -4.42
CA SER A 842 -27.12 37.88 -3.03
C SER A 842 -25.67 37.43 -2.91
N ALA A 843 -24.95 37.89 -1.89
CA ALA A 843 -23.58 37.48 -1.63
C ALA A 843 -23.38 37.26 -0.12
N SER A 844 -22.56 36.29 0.26
CA SER A 844 -22.21 35.99 1.65
C SER A 844 -20.75 35.55 1.71
N ALA A 845 -20.02 35.98 2.74
CA ALA A 845 -18.66 35.56 3.03
C ALA A 845 -18.51 35.25 4.52
N THR A 846 -17.84 34.16 4.86
CA THR A 846 -17.62 33.66 6.21
C THR A 846 -16.13 33.51 6.46
N GLY A 847 -15.60 34.17 7.49
CA GLY A 847 -14.26 33.91 8.04
C GLY A 847 -14.38 33.19 9.38
N SER A 848 -13.46 32.28 9.70
CA SER A 848 -13.51 31.50 10.95
C SER A 848 -12.15 31.16 11.54
N GLN A 849 -12.11 30.93 12.87
CA GLN A 849 -10.96 30.36 13.58
C GLN A 849 -11.41 29.21 14.49
N SER A 850 -10.72 28.07 14.40
CA SER A 850 -10.92 26.87 15.24
C SER A 850 -9.79 26.69 16.25
N ARG A 851 -10.09 26.20 17.46
CA ARG A 851 -9.12 25.83 18.51
C ARG A 851 -9.57 24.57 19.28
N SER A 852 -8.63 23.78 19.78
CA SER A 852 -8.90 22.71 20.76
C SER A 852 -9.32 23.29 22.12
N ARG A 853 -10.16 22.55 22.86
CA ARG A 853 -10.64 22.97 24.20
C ARG A 853 -9.65 22.65 25.32
N ASP A 854 -9.03 21.48 25.24
CA ASP A 854 -8.12 20.92 26.26
C ASP A 854 -6.92 20.24 25.58
N GLN A 855 -6.05 19.58 26.36
CA GLN A 855 -5.06 18.67 25.78
C GLN A 855 -5.75 17.44 25.14
N ALA A 856 -5.16 16.98 24.05
CA ALA A 856 -5.67 15.91 23.19
C ALA A 856 -4.49 15.33 22.39
N ALA A 857 -4.60 14.10 21.89
CA ALA A 857 -3.56 13.48 21.06
C ALA A 857 -3.46 14.18 19.69
N LEU A 858 -4.60 14.54 19.08
CA LEU A 858 -4.74 15.39 17.91
C LEU A 858 -5.24 16.77 18.35
N ARG A 859 -4.32 17.72 18.56
CA ARG A 859 -4.65 19.10 18.93
C ARG A 859 -4.47 20.04 17.75
N ILE A 860 -5.24 21.12 17.70
CA ILE A 860 -4.94 22.25 16.81
C ILE A 860 -3.68 22.96 17.33
N GLY A 861 -2.74 23.25 16.42
CA GLY A 861 -1.51 23.98 16.74
C GLY A 861 -1.78 25.41 17.26
N SER A 862 -0.82 26.00 17.95
CA SER A 862 -1.00 27.22 18.77
C SER A 862 -1.59 28.44 18.04
N GLY A 863 -1.42 28.56 16.72
CA GLY A 863 -2.02 29.62 15.90
C GLY A 863 -3.53 29.48 15.62
N GLY A 864 -4.12 28.31 15.91
CA GLY A 864 -5.46 27.94 15.47
C GLY A 864 -5.49 27.40 14.03
N LEU A 865 -6.68 26.97 13.59
CA LEU A 865 -6.97 26.78 12.15
C LEU A 865 -7.81 27.97 11.69
N ILE A 866 -7.40 28.66 10.63
CA ILE A 866 -8.15 29.75 10.00
C ILE A 866 -8.82 29.22 8.73
N GLY A 867 -10.11 29.49 8.54
CA GLY A 867 -10.87 29.02 7.38
C GLY A 867 -11.82 30.06 6.78
N SER A 868 -12.12 29.89 5.48
CA SER A 868 -13.01 30.74 4.69
C SER A 868 -14.14 29.95 4.03
N ALA A 869 -15.30 30.57 3.83
CA ALA A 869 -16.37 30.09 2.98
C ALA A 869 -17.06 31.30 2.30
N PHE A 870 -17.65 31.12 1.13
CA PHE A 870 -18.47 32.19 0.51
C PHE A 870 -19.54 31.61 -0.40
N GLN A 871 -20.61 32.37 -0.64
CA GLN A 871 -21.64 32.00 -1.59
C GLN A 871 -22.22 33.22 -2.29
N VAL A 872 -22.36 33.14 -3.61
CA VAL A 872 -23.02 34.14 -4.44
C VAL A 872 -24.24 33.51 -5.07
N GLY A 873 -25.35 34.25 -5.15
CA GLY A 873 -26.61 33.79 -5.73
C GLY A 873 -27.32 34.87 -6.51
N VAL A 874 -27.90 34.48 -7.64
CA VAL A 874 -28.80 35.31 -8.47
C VAL A 874 -30.17 34.64 -8.45
N ALA A 875 -31.21 35.39 -8.13
CA ALA A 875 -32.58 34.90 -8.21
C ALA A 875 -33.45 35.85 -9.04
N LYS A 876 -34.25 35.28 -9.94
CA LYS A 876 -35.11 36.00 -10.88
C LYS A 876 -36.52 35.41 -10.83
N THR A 877 -37.52 36.26 -10.72
CA THR A 877 -38.93 35.87 -10.91
C THR A 877 -39.41 36.22 -12.31
N SER A 878 -40.51 35.60 -12.73
CA SER A 878 -41.29 35.99 -13.91
C SER A 878 -40.49 35.89 -15.23
N ILE A 879 -40.02 34.68 -15.54
CA ILE A 879 -39.13 34.32 -16.65
C ILE A 879 -39.93 33.72 -17.83
N LEU A 880 -40.76 32.69 -17.56
CA LEU A 880 -41.59 31.97 -18.55
C LEU A 880 -43.11 32.06 -18.21
N ALA A 881 -43.42 32.36 -16.95
CA ALA A 881 -44.75 32.58 -16.42
C ALA A 881 -44.70 33.60 -15.26
N ASP A 882 -45.81 34.32 -15.05
CA ASP A 882 -45.86 35.59 -14.30
C ASP A 882 -45.44 35.48 -12.82
N GLN A 883 -45.39 34.26 -12.27
CA GLN A 883 -44.99 33.94 -10.89
C GLN A 883 -43.96 32.80 -10.78
N ASP A 884 -43.30 32.41 -11.88
CA ASP A 884 -42.19 31.44 -11.78
C ASP A 884 -40.93 32.09 -11.18
N ARG A 885 -39.96 31.24 -10.83
CA ARG A 885 -38.76 31.59 -10.05
C ARG A 885 -37.58 30.73 -10.50
N LEU A 886 -36.45 31.34 -10.84
CA LEU A 886 -35.14 30.68 -10.95
C LEU A 886 -34.21 31.23 -9.88
N ARG A 887 -33.43 30.35 -9.25
CA ARG A 887 -32.22 30.68 -8.47
C ARG A 887 -31.04 29.97 -9.11
N LEU A 888 -29.94 30.69 -9.28
CA LEU A 888 -28.61 30.14 -9.55
C LEU A 888 -27.69 30.57 -8.40
N SER A 889 -26.82 29.71 -7.92
CA SER A 889 -25.81 30.08 -6.91
C SER A 889 -24.54 29.26 -7.03
N VAL A 890 -23.41 29.88 -6.70
CA VAL A 890 -22.09 29.22 -6.59
C VAL A 890 -21.57 29.44 -5.18
N ALA A 891 -21.16 28.36 -4.54
CA ALA A 891 -20.61 28.34 -3.18
C ALA A 891 -19.18 27.80 -3.18
N GLN A 892 -18.31 28.42 -2.37
CA GLN A 892 -17.17 27.75 -1.77
C GLN A 892 -17.57 27.31 -0.35
N PRO A 893 -17.61 26.00 -0.07
CA PRO A 893 -17.76 25.50 1.29
C PRO A 893 -16.62 25.93 2.23
N LEU A 894 -16.70 25.54 3.50
CA LEU A 894 -15.66 25.85 4.48
C LEU A 894 -14.33 25.18 4.12
N LYS A 895 -13.36 25.99 3.73
CA LYS A 895 -11.97 25.61 3.45
C LYS A 895 -11.06 26.08 4.59
N ILE A 896 -10.11 25.25 5.01
CA ILE A 896 -8.98 25.70 5.85
C ILE A 896 -7.95 26.39 4.95
N GLU A 897 -7.56 27.60 5.33
CA GLU A 897 -6.59 28.42 4.58
C GLU A 897 -5.21 28.35 5.23
N THR A 898 -5.13 28.37 6.57
CA THR A 898 -3.89 28.23 7.34
C THR A 898 -4.09 27.50 8.67
N GLY A 899 -3.03 26.86 9.16
CA GLY A 899 -2.99 26.17 10.45
C GLY A 899 -2.30 24.81 10.38
N SER A 900 -2.13 24.18 11.54
CA SER A 900 -1.64 22.79 11.67
C SER A 900 -2.43 22.02 12.71
N ILE A 901 -2.40 20.70 12.60
CA ILE A 901 -2.64 19.79 13.73
C ILE A 901 -1.29 19.32 14.26
N ASP A 902 -1.13 19.36 15.57
CA ASP A 902 -0.02 18.72 16.26
C ASP A 902 -0.51 17.36 16.76
N PHE A 903 0.13 16.27 16.33
CA PHE A 903 -0.16 14.91 16.76
C PHE A 903 0.92 14.41 17.74
N LYS A 904 0.53 14.14 18.99
CA LYS A 904 1.40 13.48 19.98
C LYS A 904 1.30 11.96 19.88
N SER A 905 2.42 11.29 19.73
CA SER A 905 2.56 9.82 19.74
C SER A 905 3.88 9.42 20.41
N VAL A 906 4.04 8.13 20.72
CA VAL A 906 5.37 7.57 21.00
C VAL A 906 5.95 7.04 19.70
N ALA A 907 7.21 7.35 19.45
CA ALA A 907 8.01 6.80 18.36
C ALA A 907 9.42 6.45 18.89
N VAL A 908 10.24 5.83 18.04
CA VAL A 908 11.68 5.71 18.30
C VAL A 908 12.30 7.11 18.25
N VAL A 909 12.93 7.54 19.35
CA VAL A 909 13.60 8.85 19.47
C VAL A 909 15.11 8.76 19.24
N ASP A 910 15.72 7.61 19.50
CA ASP A 910 17.09 7.29 19.11
C ASP A 910 17.12 6.01 18.26
N ARG A 911 17.70 6.12 17.07
CA ARG A 911 17.79 5.03 16.08
C ARG A 911 18.93 4.06 16.33
N GLU A 912 19.94 4.40 17.13
CA GLU A 912 21.04 3.48 17.46
C GLU A 912 20.68 2.59 18.66
N THR A 913 20.04 3.15 19.69
CA THR A 913 19.64 2.39 20.90
C THR A 913 18.23 1.80 20.84
N GLY A 914 17.35 2.33 19.99
CA GLY A 914 15.94 1.96 19.96
C GLY A 914 15.10 2.58 21.07
N GLU A 915 15.60 3.61 21.77
CA GLU A 915 14.85 4.33 22.80
C GLU A 915 13.52 4.86 22.24
N ILE A 916 12.43 4.66 22.98
CA ILE A 916 11.08 5.13 22.61
C ILE A 916 10.66 6.32 23.47
N GLY A 917 10.15 7.37 22.84
CA GLY A 917 9.83 8.63 23.50
C GLY A 917 8.68 9.39 22.83
N VAL A 918 8.17 10.41 23.52
CA VAL A 918 7.04 11.22 23.05
C VAL A 918 7.49 12.18 21.95
N VAL A 919 7.03 11.94 20.73
CA VAL A 919 7.22 12.85 19.59
C VAL A 919 5.96 13.67 19.33
N THR A 920 6.13 14.87 18.76
CA THR A 920 5.02 15.70 18.29
C THR A 920 5.18 15.95 16.80
N GLN A 921 4.39 15.27 15.98
CA GLN A 921 4.36 15.46 14.53
C GLN A 921 3.48 16.68 14.21
N LYS A 922 3.96 17.60 13.37
CA LYS A 922 3.22 18.83 13.02
C LYS A 922 2.75 18.76 11.57
N ILE A 923 1.45 18.59 11.39
CA ILE A 923 0.82 18.32 10.09
C ILE A 923 0.13 19.60 9.60
N GLY A 924 0.68 20.21 8.55
CA GLY A 924 0.19 21.47 7.98
C GLY A 924 -1.06 21.27 7.14
N LEU A 925 -2.08 22.12 7.34
CA LEU A 925 -3.38 21.99 6.66
C LEU A 925 -3.60 23.03 5.54
N ALA A 926 -2.55 23.80 5.20
CA ALA A 926 -2.54 24.73 4.07
C ALA A 926 -1.93 24.03 2.84
N GLY A 927 -2.64 24.06 1.71
CA GLY A 927 -2.20 23.45 0.45
C GLY A 927 -3.35 22.99 -0.46
N ALA A 928 -4.54 22.77 0.11
CA ALA A 928 -5.71 22.35 -0.62
C ALA A 928 -6.20 23.36 -1.68
N GLN A 929 -6.68 22.83 -2.81
CA GLN A 929 -7.40 23.59 -3.84
C GLN A 929 -8.74 24.17 -3.33
N ARG A 930 -9.28 25.16 -4.03
CA ARG A 930 -10.61 25.74 -3.70
C ARG A 930 -11.72 24.94 -4.39
N ARG A 931 -12.57 24.30 -3.59
CA ARG A 931 -13.76 23.58 -4.07
C ARG A 931 -14.93 24.53 -4.35
N PHE A 932 -15.53 24.45 -5.54
CA PHE A 932 -16.70 25.25 -5.91
C PHE A 932 -17.91 24.38 -6.29
N VAL A 933 -19.07 24.69 -5.72
CA VAL A 933 -20.33 23.97 -5.92
C VAL A 933 -21.37 24.91 -6.53
N ALA A 934 -21.91 24.57 -7.70
CA ALA A 934 -23.02 25.26 -8.33
C ALA A 934 -24.36 24.61 -8.00
N GLU A 935 -25.40 25.41 -7.75
CA GLU A 935 -26.79 24.97 -7.55
C GLU A 935 -27.74 25.84 -8.40
N ALA A 936 -28.66 25.20 -9.10
CA ALA A 936 -29.70 25.81 -9.92
C ALA A 936 -31.08 25.26 -9.51
N ILE A 937 -32.05 26.13 -9.26
CA ILE A 937 -33.40 25.74 -8.80
C ILE A 937 -34.43 26.55 -9.57
N TYR A 938 -35.32 25.86 -10.29
CA TYR A 938 -36.49 26.46 -10.95
C TYR A 938 -37.78 26.02 -10.25
N ALA A 939 -38.73 26.92 -10.07
CA ALA A 939 -40.05 26.65 -9.51
C ALA A 939 -41.12 27.47 -10.23
N THR A 940 -42.25 26.84 -10.56
CA THR A 940 -43.38 27.47 -11.25
C THR A 940 -44.70 27.07 -10.60
N PRO A 941 -45.58 28.02 -10.24
CA PRO A 941 -46.93 27.70 -9.82
C PRO A 941 -47.75 27.19 -11.00
N ILE A 942 -48.65 26.26 -10.71
CA ILE A 942 -49.61 25.63 -11.62
C ILE A 942 -51.01 25.68 -10.98
N PHE A 943 -52.05 25.43 -11.77
CA PHE A 943 -53.46 25.52 -11.34
C PHE A 943 -53.77 26.83 -10.57
N ALA A 944 -53.37 27.97 -11.13
CA ALA A 944 -53.56 29.31 -10.56
C ALA A 944 -53.00 29.50 -9.13
N GLY A 945 -52.00 28.71 -8.71
CA GLY A 945 -51.36 28.79 -7.40
C GLY A 945 -51.80 27.70 -6.41
N ALA A 946 -52.83 26.90 -6.75
CA ALA A 946 -53.21 25.73 -5.95
C ALA A 946 -52.13 24.64 -5.92
N ALA A 947 -51.14 24.69 -6.82
CA ALA A 947 -49.98 23.80 -6.81
C ALA A 947 -48.72 24.49 -7.35
N GLU A 948 -47.56 23.87 -7.11
CA GLU A 948 -46.24 24.32 -7.58
C GLU A 948 -45.43 23.11 -8.07
N ILE A 949 -44.78 23.22 -9.22
CA ILE A 949 -43.76 22.27 -9.68
C ILE A 949 -42.40 22.94 -9.58
N SER A 950 -41.40 22.20 -9.13
CA SER A 950 -40.02 22.66 -8.99
C SER A 950 -39.05 21.59 -9.48
N ALA A 951 -37.92 22.03 -10.02
CA ALA A 951 -36.79 21.22 -10.45
C ALA A 951 -35.50 21.85 -9.93
N PHE A 952 -34.49 21.03 -9.63
CA PHE A 952 -33.17 21.51 -9.23
C PHE A 952 -32.06 20.68 -9.86
N GLY A 953 -30.90 21.32 -10.01
CA GLY A 953 -29.64 20.70 -10.34
C GLY A 953 -28.52 21.24 -9.44
N ARG A 954 -27.54 20.41 -9.13
CA ARG A 954 -26.30 20.80 -8.43
C ARG A 954 -25.13 20.08 -9.08
N GLY A 955 -23.97 20.71 -9.12
CA GLY A 955 -22.73 20.10 -9.61
C GLY A 955 -21.49 20.74 -8.97
N GLU A 956 -20.38 20.01 -9.01
CA GLU A 956 -19.05 20.50 -8.63
C GLU A 956 -18.33 21.06 -9.87
N LEU A 957 -17.65 22.21 -9.71
CA LEU A 957 -17.08 22.98 -10.83
C LEU A 957 -15.57 22.81 -11.02
N THR A 958 -14.88 22.15 -10.09
CA THR A 958 -13.42 22.02 -10.06
C THR A 958 -13.02 20.56 -10.21
N GLY A 959 -12.23 20.26 -11.24
CA GLY A 959 -11.63 18.95 -11.44
C GLY A 959 -10.42 18.72 -10.53
N HIS A 960 -10.03 17.46 -10.42
CA HIS A 960 -9.04 16.97 -9.45
C HIS A 960 -7.61 16.97 -9.98
N GLU A 961 -6.65 17.19 -9.08
CA GLU A 961 -5.21 16.98 -9.30
C GLU A 961 -4.73 15.78 -8.45
N ASP A 962 -5.32 14.61 -8.69
CA ASP A 962 -4.71 13.32 -8.36
C ASP A 962 -5.28 12.23 -9.31
N ALA A 963 -4.51 11.17 -9.53
CA ALA A 963 -4.59 10.39 -10.77
C ALA A 963 -5.51 9.15 -10.74
N GLU A 964 -6.82 9.32 -10.56
CA GLU A 964 -7.78 8.30 -11.01
C GLU A 964 -9.11 8.90 -11.53
N ALA A 965 -9.50 8.53 -12.75
CA ALA A 965 -10.40 9.32 -13.58
C ALA A 965 -11.89 9.28 -13.16
N ASP A 966 -12.39 10.30 -12.48
CA ASP A 966 -13.82 10.42 -12.12
C ASP A 966 -14.55 11.61 -12.79
N LEU A 967 -15.88 11.49 -12.89
CA LEU A 967 -16.77 12.49 -13.50
C LEU A 967 -17.30 13.46 -12.42
N PRO A 968 -17.57 14.74 -12.76
CA PRO A 968 -18.04 15.73 -11.78
C PRO A 968 -19.36 15.28 -11.15
N SER A 969 -19.42 15.21 -9.82
CA SER A 969 -20.60 14.72 -9.11
C SER A 969 -21.78 15.69 -9.25
N TYR A 970 -22.75 15.33 -10.10
CA TYR A 970 -23.97 16.10 -10.31
C TYR A 970 -25.19 15.43 -9.67
N MET A 971 -26.15 16.24 -9.24
CA MET A 971 -27.43 15.81 -8.69
C MET A 971 -28.55 16.57 -9.38
N LEU A 972 -29.55 15.84 -9.89
CA LEU A 972 -30.78 16.42 -10.45
C LEU A 972 -31.99 15.94 -9.65
N GLY A 973 -33.02 16.76 -9.51
CA GLY A 973 -34.24 16.39 -8.81
C GLY A 973 -35.44 17.26 -9.14
N ALA A 974 -36.64 16.79 -8.79
CA ALA A 974 -37.89 17.51 -8.98
C ALA A 974 -38.90 17.22 -7.87
N ARG A 975 -39.84 18.16 -7.68
CA ARG A 975 -40.90 18.11 -6.67
C ARG A 975 -42.17 18.79 -7.18
N ALA A 976 -43.32 18.18 -6.90
CA ALA A 976 -44.60 18.85 -6.93
C ALA A 976 -45.08 19.15 -5.49
N ARG A 977 -45.75 20.28 -5.31
CA ARG A 977 -46.51 20.66 -4.11
C ARG A 977 -47.96 20.86 -4.51
N LEU A 978 -48.87 20.30 -3.73
CA LEU A 978 -50.28 20.70 -3.73
C LEU A 978 -50.52 21.58 -2.49
N SER A 979 -51.41 22.56 -2.61
CA SER A 979 -51.98 23.31 -1.51
C SER A 979 -53.50 23.12 -1.55
N PHE A 980 -54.08 22.76 -0.41
CA PHE A 980 -55.51 22.50 -0.22
C PHE A 980 -56.07 23.57 0.72
#